data_AF-A0A933QS21-F1
#
_entry.id   AF-A0A933QS21-F1
#
_cell.length_a   1.000
_cell.length_b   1.000
_cell.length_c   1.000
_cell.angle_alpha   90.00
_cell.angle_beta   90.00
_cell.angle_gamma   90.00
#
_symmetry.space_group_name_H-M   'P 1'
#
loop_
_entity.id
_entity.type
_entity.pdbx_description
1 polymer ?
#
loop_
_entity_poly.entity_id
_entity_poly.type
_entity_poly.pdbx_seq_one_letter_code
_entity_poly.pdbx_strand_id
1 'polypeptide(L)'
;MPSKLSFHISGYTSKTFDNLERVQPSVVKIYDDNSEMNVDEIRRRCSALIVYREVSDFDYHRTADEFYFLIKNSIDKLRGRGIIWEGVNEPVPDSTENAKALNKWITRFAQIMHSEGELVGGFSWSTGNPTPAMWNQIVPYMVEAAAACDFHTFHEYYNTWSQTGDWGRYRAFEQAMPAYARKPVIITECGFDMSGQMEGGYQGHITEAEYIEILKQYDQLLLQDPYVLGSTIFQWGGSQWRSFEISAIIDRIGDYMVAVGQGYRIPHPYPLPVFGPTRTFTAMPAEIQVGQSTTLQWSIDDAASVTLDGVLVPAVSSTVVTPTQTTTYTLHVVAADGTMEDLTATVTVATSATPILTNVTLTPANVAVGQLLNVSITVTNTTAQTLETQEPNPGFVYDEGDTFYTRGFPDMANAFRVGIDFEGRDKTMIDHPYRWGLGAPLAPGQSATITGAIRLKTPRSGKYWAGLVQEQVRWIQDNVGTQVVTVSPVSGAFARITQVSMTPTKLNQDQLLTVSITVQNNGNAPLVSQGPNPGFVYDEGDTFYTRGFPDTPGAFRVGVDFDGRTGIDHPYRWGLGAPLAPGETRTITGSIRLKNLQSKNYWVGLVQEATAWVQDNLGKQMVTVTPATSPHIVSVAFSPTSLASGDLLRVDFAVRNSGATTLTTQGPEPGFIYDEGDTFDSRGFAAVAGNMRVGIDFEGRTGIDHPYRWGLGAPLEPGQSTTITGYIRLKNTQSRDYWAGLVTEWVAWLQDHQGTQTITVTPSTGQPQVIHVHNRLATTWNGQQKYWEFIDQNVVNAMVERGLVDLTGTTSLADAWKKLLPNYQSGQGIAIKINMTNGGNGNLDQTIQTINAIVRGLVQRGVQPGDVWVTDPLRTFPPHFIEGNLYPGIKFYDVTVHDQTGFTSNDPNAIITSPTPPNIPTFPQVKISDVLINATYIINVPILKGHLMGAGVTLGFKNWLGATNNPSGFHPYIFPAGVYFGLDYNPLVDLNANPHIRYKSVVTIADGLFTGNDWNSPVLPMVTFGNQTPSSLFFATDPVALDSVLCDLVSAEWSVSGGADNYLRLAEARGLGVYEHRTPSGYAKIDSRRIEM
;
A
#
# COMPACT_ATOMS: atom_id res chain seq x y z
N MET A 1 41.68 1.24 28.53
CA MET A 1 41.27 1.72 27.20
C MET A 1 41.84 3.12 27.01
N PRO A 2 42.07 3.59 25.77
CA PRO A 2 42.54 4.95 25.57
C PRO A 2 41.48 5.98 25.98
N SER A 3 41.92 7.19 26.33
CA SER A 3 41.03 8.26 26.82
C SER A 3 39.89 8.53 25.84
N LYS A 4 38.68 8.72 26.38
CA LYS A 4 37.48 9.08 25.63
C LYS A 4 37.37 10.59 25.43
N LEU A 5 38.07 11.39 26.24
CA LEU A 5 38.14 12.84 26.03
C LEU A 5 38.69 13.19 24.64
N SER A 6 38.34 14.39 24.20
CA SER A 6 38.80 15.07 23.00
C SER A 6 38.37 16.54 23.05
N PHE A 7 38.41 17.24 21.93
CA PHE A 7 38.28 18.67 21.81
C PHE A 7 37.18 19.05 20.84
N HIS A 8 36.32 20.00 21.24
CA HIS A 8 35.52 20.79 20.32
C HIS A 8 36.39 21.96 19.87
N ILE A 9 36.80 21.95 18.60
CA ILE A 9 37.80 22.86 18.03
C ILE A 9 37.11 23.98 17.26
N SER A 10 37.28 25.20 17.77
CA SER A 10 36.81 26.46 17.19
C SER A 10 37.96 27.30 16.62
N GLY A 11 39.22 26.94 16.89
CA GLY A 11 40.40 27.69 16.43
C GLY A 11 41.58 26.80 16.00
N TYR A 12 42.06 27.04 14.77
CA TYR A 12 43.10 26.25 14.12
C TYR A 12 44.46 26.97 14.14
N THR A 13 45.42 26.38 14.82
CA THR A 13 46.82 26.85 14.94
C THR A 13 47.77 25.68 14.76
N SER A 14 49.08 25.91 14.60
CA SER A 14 50.06 24.81 14.63
C SER A 14 49.94 23.99 15.91
N LYS A 15 49.79 24.65 17.06
CA LYS A 15 49.55 23.98 18.36
C LYS A 15 48.28 23.12 18.35
N THR A 16 47.25 23.50 17.59
CA THR A 16 46.05 22.67 17.40
C THR A 16 46.40 21.33 16.79
N PHE A 17 47.05 21.36 15.62
CA PHE A 17 47.42 20.16 14.88
C PHE A 17 48.52 19.33 15.56
N ASP A 18 49.52 19.98 16.16
CA ASP A 18 50.62 19.31 16.87
C ASP A 18 50.12 18.59 18.15
N ASN A 19 49.11 19.13 18.86
CA ASN A 19 48.50 18.44 20.00
C ASN A 19 47.60 17.28 19.54
N LEU A 20 46.82 17.44 18.46
CA LEU A 20 46.06 16.33 17.86
C LEU A 20 46.97 15.18 17.40
N GLU A 21 48.12 15.50 16.79
CA GLU A 21 49.13 14.52 16.38
C GLU A 21 49.78 13.83 17.59
N ARG A 22 50.00 14.56 18.68
CA ARG A 22 50.55 14.05 19.95
C ARG A 22 49.57 13.19 20.75
N VAL A 23 48.29 13.52 20.74
CA VAL A 23 47.27 12.90 21.60
C VAL A 23 46.49 11.81 20.87
N GLN A 24 46.35 11.92 19.54
CA GLN A 24 45.60 11.02 18.68
C GLN A 24 44.16 10.74 19.19
N PRO A 25 43.30 11.76 19.41
CA PRO A 25 41.96 11.51 19.94
C PRO A 25 41.10 10.65 18.99
N SER A 26 40.15 9.92 19.55
CA SER A 26 39.30 8.96 18.81
C SER A 26 38.21 9.64 17.96
N VAL A 27 37.73 10.81 18.40
CA VAL A 27 36.74 11.68 17.73
C VAL A 27 37.23 13.12 17.88
N VAL A 28 36.91 14.04 16.98
CA VAL A 28 36.99 15.51 17.18
C VAL A 28 35.69 16.15 16.70
N LYS A 29 35.24 17.22 17.35
CA LYS A 29 34.15 18.07 16.87
C LYS A 29 34.76 19.36 16.34
N ILE A 30 34.36 19.74 15.14
CA ILE A 30 34.88 20.92 14.46
C ILE A 30 33.77 21.86 14.02
N TYR A 31 34.13 23.14 13.98
CA TYR A 31 33.31 24.28 13.64
C TYR A 31 33.96 25.06 12.47
N ASP A 32 33.14 25.86 11.79
CA ASP A 32 33.48 26.92 10.80
C ASP A 32 33.52 26.53 9.30
N ASP A 33 33.06 27.49 8.49
CA ASP A 33 32.91 27.42 7.03
C ASP A 33 34.27 27.67 6.34
N ASN A 34 34.60 26.86 5.32
CA ASN A 34 35.94 26.67 4.70
C ASN A 34 36.88 25.70 5.45
N SER A 35 36.32 24.70 6.13
CA SER A 35 37.04 23.68 6.90
C SER A 35 37.84 22.65 6.08
N GLU A 36 37.75 22.58 4.74
CA GLU A 36 38.41 21.54 3.92
C GLU A 36 39.89 21.31 4.27
N MET A 37 40.70 22.36 4.29
CA MET A 37 42.12 22.27 4.62
C MET A 37 42.34 21.80 6.06
N ASN A 38 41.47 22.20 6.99
CA ASN A 38 41.57 21.80 8.40
C ASN A 38 41.19 20.33 8.58
N VAL A 39 40.13 19.86 7.90
CA VAL A 39 39.74 18.45 7.83
C VAL A 39 40.88 17.62 7.22
N ASP A 40 41.46 18.06 6.11
CA ASP A 40 42.55 17.36 5.44
C ASP A 40 43.85 17.37 6.28
N GLU A 41 44.12 18.43 7.07
CA GLU A 41 45.23 18.49 8.04
C GLU A 41 45.00 17.55 9.22
N ILE A 42 43.80 17.53 9.80
CA ILE A 42 43.38 16.62 10.87
C ILE A 42 43.54 15.17 10.37
N ARG A 43 42.95 14.82 9.23
CA ARG A 43 43.02 13.46 8.64
C ARG A 43 44.45 13.01 8.33
N ARG A 44 45.36 13.93 8.02
CA ARG A 44 46.77 13.59 7.74
C ARG A 44 47.56 13.28 9.01
N ARG A 45 47.20 13.90 10.13
CA ARG A 45 47.94 13.80 11.40
C ARG A 45 47.29 12.90 12.45
N CYS A 46 45.98 12.71 12.42
CA CYS A 46 45.27 11.80 13.32
C CYS A 46 44.15 11.04 12.62
N SER A 47 43.84 9.85 13.14
CA SER A 47 42.77 8.98 12.63
C SER A 47 41.41 9.23 13.29
N ALA A 48 41.19 10.40 13.90
CA ALA A 48 39.96 10.74 14.61
C ALA A 48 38.75 10.69 13.66
N LEU A 49 37.59 10.23 14.16
CA LEU A 49 36.31 10.56 13.52
C LEU A 49 36.08 12.06 13.62
N ILE A 50 35.48 12.67 12.61
CA ILE A 50 35.27 14.11 12.54
C ILE A 50 33.76 14.36 12.55
N VAL A 51 33.27 14.93 13.65
CA VAL A 51 31.93 15.50 13.73
C VAL A 51 32.01 16.94 13.25
N TYR A 52 31.23 17.28 12.24
CA TYR A 52 31.14 18.63 11.70
C TYR A 52 29.79 19.24 12.06
N ARG A 53 29.83 20.45 12.62
CA ARG A 53 28.65 21.26 12.93
C ARG A 53 28.68 22.51 12.07
N GLU A 54 27.66 22.69 11.25
CA GLU A 54 27.44 23.93 10.49
C GLU A 54 26.69 24.98 11.34
N VAL A 55 26.93 26.26 11.06
CA VAL A 55 26.40 27.35 11.90
C VAL A 55 25.04 27.81 11.39
N SER A 56 23.98 27.37 12.06
CA SER A 56 22.63 27.87 11.78
C SER A 56 21.79 28.02 13.04
N ASP A 57 21.11 29.16 13.16
CA ASP A 57 19.97 29.34 14.04
C ASP A 57 18.76 28.63 13.38
N PHE A 58 18.63 27.34 13.64
CA PHE A 58 17.68 26.45 12.97
C PHE A 58 16.89 25.61 13.97
N ASP A 59 15.59 25.51 13.73
CA ASP A 59 14.63 24.83 14.59
C ASP A 59 13.97 23.65 13.86
N TYR A 60 13.72 22.56 14.57
CA TYR A 60 13.24 21.30 13.98
C TYR A 60 11.74 21.30 13.60
N HIS A 61 11.00 22.38 13.86
CA HIS A 61 9.66 22.57 13.28
C HIS A 61 9.70 23.09 11.84
N ARG A 62 10.87 23.56 11.37
CA ARG A 62 11.16 23.80 9.94
C ARG A 62 11.60 22.50 9.26
N THR A 63 11.63 22.44 7.94
CA THR A 63 11.93 21.18 7.24
C THR A 63 13.41 20.80 7.26
N ALA A 64 13.74 19.51 7.32
CA ALA A 64 15.13 19.05 7.20
C ALA A 64 15.72 19.38 5.82
N ASP A 65 14.88 19.43 4.78
CA ASP A 65 15.23 19.89 3.44
C ASP A 65 15.73 21.36 3.43
N GLU A 66 15.07 22.29 4.17
CA GLU A 66 15.57 23.66 4.34
C GLU A 66 16.96 23.70 5.00
N PHE A 67 17.19 22.89 6.04
CA PHE A 67 18.49 22.82 6.71
C PHE A 67 19.57 22.28 5.77
N TYR A 68 19.27 21.21 5.03
CA TYR A 68 20.15 20.69 3.98
C TYR A 68 20.53 21.78 2.98
N PHE A 69 19.58 22.60 2.50
CA PHE A 69 19.90 23.70 1.58
C PHE A 69 20.82 24.77 2.18
N LEU A 70 20.72 25.05 3.50
CA LEU A 70 21.65 25.97 4.18
C LEU A 70 23.07 25.41 4.23
N ILE A 71 23.21 24.11 4.52
CA ILE A 71 24.52 23.47 4.71
C ILE A 71 25.11 22.85 3.42
N LYS A 72 24.37 22.86 2.31
CA LYS A 72 24.74 22.17 1.07
C LYS A 72 26.12 22.56 0.53
N ASN A 73 26.47 23.84 0.61
CA ASN A 73 27.80 24.31 0.19
C ASN A 73 28.93 23.60 0.96
N SER A 74 28.76 23.42 2.26
CA SER A 74 29.71 22.70 3.11
C SER A 74 29.71 21.19 2.80
N ILE A 75 28.55 20.59 2.51
CA ILE A 75 28.46 19.19 2.06
C ILE A 75 29.23 19.01 0.76
N ASP A 76 28.98 19.84 -0.25
CA ASP A 76 29.61 19.73 -1.56
C ASP A 76 31.14 19.94 -1.49
N LYS A 77 31.61 20.86 -0.63
CA LYS A 77 33.04 21.06 -0.31
C LYS A 77 33.68 19.83 0.35
N LEU A 78 33.01 19.25 1.36
CA LEU A 78 33.59 18.24 2.25
C LEU A 78 33.32 16.78 1.83
N ARG A 79 32.48 16.59 0.80
CA ARG A 79 31.98 15.30 0.31
C ARG A 79 33.05 14.20 0.24
N GLY A 80 32.72 13.03 0.75
CA GLY A 80 33.58 11.84 0.68
C GLY A 80 34.76 11.84 1.65
N ARG A 81 34.90 12.86 2.52
CA ARG A 81 35.91 12.88 3.60
C ARG A 81 35.47 12.10 4.84
N GLY A 82 34.33 11.39 4.79
CA GLY A 82 33.83 10.51 5.86
C GLY A 82 33.47 11.27 7.13
N ILE A 83 32.80 12.41 6.97
CA ILE A 83 32.41 13.30 8.07
C ILE A 83 31.07 12.84 8.66
N ILE A 84 30.91 13.07 9.96
CA ILE A 84 29.66 12.86 10.69
C ILE A 84 28.99 14.22 10.81
N TRP A 85 27.85 14.39 10.16
CA TRP A 85 27.10 15.63 10.15
C TRP A 85 26.19 15.69 11.37
N GLU A 86 26.40 16.71 12.20
CA GLU A 86 25.50 17.02 13.32
C GLU A 86 24.26 17.76 12.80
N GLY A 87 23.07 17.31 13.21
CA GLY A 87 21.79 17.91 12.82
C GLY A 87 21.45 19.21 13.57
N VAL A 88 20.17 19.40 13.92
CA VAL A 88 19.77 20.51 14.80
C VAL A 88 20.54 20.43 16.12
N ASN A 89 21.14 21.55 16.51
CA ASN A 89 21.88 21.69 17.76
C ASN A 89 20.90 21.94 18.92
N GLU A 90 21.02 21.16 19.99
CA GLU A 90 20.27 21.36 21.25
C GLU A 90 18.73 21.34 21.17
N PRO A 91 18.10 20.47 20.36
CA PRO A 91 16.65 20.37 20.28
C PRO A 91 16.05 19.90 21.61
N VAL A 92 14.86 20.42 21.92
CA VAL A 92 14.15 20.18 23.18
C VAL A 92 12.84 19.44 22.92
N PRO A 93 12.81 18.09 22.92
CA PRO A 93 11.59 17.29 22.71
C PRO A 93 10.76 17.24 24.00
N ASP A 94 10.14 18.36 24.38
CA ASP A 94 9.44 18.52 25.66
C ASP A 94 8.05 17.87 25.75
N SER A 95 7.56 17.29 24.66
CA SER A 95 6.20 16.78 24.51
C SER A 95 6.13 15.65 23.50
N THR A 96 5.02 14.89 23.50
CA THR A 96 4.77 13.83 22.51
C THR A 96 4.75 14.38 21.08
N GLU A 97 4.22 15.58 20.89
CA GLU A 97 4.12 16.29 19.62
C GLU A 97 5.50 16.73 19.14
N ASN A 98 6.31 17.34 20.02
CA ASN A 98 7.66 17.77 19.70
C ASN A 98 8.61 16.56 19.48
N ALA A 99 8.39 15.46 20.19
CA ALA A 99 9.08 14.20 19.94
C ALA A 99 8.80 13.65 18.53
N LYS A 100 7.53 13.65 18.10
CA LYS A 100 7.15 13.23 16.73
C LYS A 100 7.67 14.18 15.65
N ALA A 101 7.68 15.50 15.92
CA ALA A 101 8.25 16.49 15.01
C ALA A 101 9.75 16.28 14.84
N LEU A 102 10.49 16.12 15.94
CA LEU A 102 11.93 15.85 15.93
C LEU A 102 12.26 14.48 15.30
N ASN A 103 11.47 13.43 15.55
CA ASN A 103 11.63 12.14 14.86
C ASN A 103 11.49 12.32 13.35
N LYS A 104 10.40 12.95 12.88
CA LYS A 104 10.18 13.21 11.45
C LYS A 104 11.32 14.03 10.84
N TRP A 105 11.83 15.03 11.57
CA TRP A 105 12.96 15.85 11.14
C TRP A 105 14.24 15.03 10.99
N ILE A 106 14.65 14.31 12.04
CA ILE A 106 15.90 13.53 12.07
C ILE A 106 15.85 12.40 11.04
N THR A 107 14.73 11.66 10.93
CA THR A 107 14.56 10.62 9.91
C THR A 107 14.71 11.20 8.50
N ARG A 108 14.11 12.36 8.21
CA ARG A 108 14.25 13.02 6.90
C ARG A 108 15.67 13.54 6.67
N PHE A 109 16.31 14.12 7.67
CA PHE A 109 17.70 14.59 7.59
C PHE A 109 18.66 13.43 7.30
N ALA A 110 18.55 12.33 8.04
CA ALA A 110 19.33 11.12 7.81
C ALA A 110 19.15 10.58 6.38
N GLN A 111 17.92 10.47 5.88
CA GLN A 111 17.63 10.07 4.50
C GLN A 111 18.31 10.98 3.46
N ILE A 112 18.30 12.30 3.67
CA ILE A 112 18.96 13.26 2.76
C ILE A 112 20.48 13.05 2.80
N MET A 113 21.10 13.04 3.97
CA MET A 113 22.55 12.89 4.10
C MET A 113 23.06 11.54 3.61
N HIS A 114 22.31 10.46 3.84
CA HIS A 114 22.60 9.13 3.28
C HIS A 114 22.50 9.12 1.76
N SER A 115 21.58 9.88 1.16
CA SER A 115 21.50 10.01 -0.31
C SER A 115 22.70 10.77 -0.90
N GLU A 116 23.36 11.62 -0.11
CA GLU A 116 24.63 12.28 -0.47
C GLU A 116 25.88 11.41 -0.23
N GLY A 117 25.73 10.27 0.45
CA GLY A 117 26.81 9.37 0.84
C GLY A 117 27.54 9.76 2.13
N GLU A 118 26.94 10.63 2.94
CA GLU A 118 27.51 11.18 4.19
C GLU A 118 26.91 10.53 5.44
N LEU A 119 27.60 10.60 6.59
CA LEU A 119 27.16 10.00 7.86
C LEU A 119 26.44 11.02 8.76
N VAL A 120 25.51 10.56 9.61
CA VAL A 120 24.72 11.44 10.49
C VAL A 120 24.88 11.14 11.97
N GLY A 121 25.16 12.20 12.75
CA GLY A 121 25.01 12.24 14.20
C GLY A 121 23.69 12.91 14.57
N GLY A 122 22.76 12.14 15.14
CA GLY A 122 21.41 12.60 15.48
C GLY A 122 21.21 12.86 16.97
N PHE A 123 20.23 13.72 17.27
CA PHE A 123 19.76 14.16 18.59
C PHE A 123 20.46 15.39 19.19
N SER A 124 21.74 15.33 19.56
CA SER A 124 22.51 16.44 20.19
C SER A 124 21.72 17.26 21.22
N TRP A 125 20.98 16.59 22.11
CA TRP A 125 20.04 17.25 23.03
C TRP A 125 20.72 18.24 23.98
N SER A 126 19.99 19.29 24.33
CA SER A 126 20.42 20.25 25.35
C SER A 126 20.60 19.61 26.72
N THR A 127 21.43 20.24 27.55
CA THR A 127 21.62 19.89 28.96
C THR A 127 20.27 19.86 29.69
N GLY A 128 20.05 18.85 30.54
CA GLY A 128 18.80 18.65 31.27
C GLY A 128 17.61 18.08 30.47
N ASN A 129 17.64 18.08 29.13
CA ASN A 129 16.54 17.59 28.29
C ASN A 129 16.90 16.31 27.51
N PRO A 130 15.98 15.34 27.35
CA PRO A 130 14.71 15.19 28.07
C PRO A 130 14.95 14.95 29.56
N THR A 131 14.00 15.34 30.41
CA THR A 131 14.11 15.05 31.86
C THR A 131 13.92 13.55 32.14
N PRO A 132 14.41 13.01 33.27
CA PRO A 132 14.28 11.59 33.62
C PRO A 132 12.86 11.01 33.53
N ALA A 133 11.82 11.82 33.81
CA ALA A 133 10.42 11.40 33.72
C ALA A 133 9.90 11.28 32.28
N MET A 134 10.53 11.95 31.32
CA MET A 134 10.02 12.12 29.96
C MET A 134 10.52 11.03 28.99
N TRP A 135 11.62 10.35 29.31
CA TRP A 135 12.16 9.25 28.48
C TRP A 135 11.09 8.22 28.11
N ASN A 136 10.37 7.70 29.11
CA ASN A 136 9.32 6.69 28.91
C ASN A 136 8.15 7.18 28.02
N GLN A 137 7.94 8.49 27.95
CA GLN A 137 6.89 9.09 27.12
C GLN A 137 7.36 9.32 25.68
N ILE A 138 8.59 9.79 25.47
CA ILE A 138 9.05 10.20 24.13
C ILE A 138 9.79 9.10 23.35
N VAL A 139 10.51 8.21 24.03
CA VAL A 139 11.35 7.18 23.39
C VAL A 139 10.56 6.28 22.41
N PRO A 140 9.32 5.84 22.69
CA PRO A 140 8.54 5.04 21.73
C PRO A 140 8.31 5.72 20.37
N TYR A 141 8.44 7.05 20.29
CA TYR A 141 8.29 7.82 19.05
C TYR A 141 9.62 8.13 18.34
N MET A 142 10.77 7.80 18.93
CA MET A 142 12.11 8.12 18.41
C MET A 142 12.83 6.93 17.76
N VAL A 143 12.23 5.73 17.78
CA VAL A 143 12.86 4.48 17.30
C VAL A 143 13.23 4.55 15.82
N GLU A 144 12.41 5.24 15.01
CA GLU A 144 12.66 5.40 13.57
C GLU A 144 13.85 6.34 13.31
N ALA A 145 13.88 7.52 13.94
CA ALA A 145 15.00 8.46 13.85
C ALA A 145 16.31 7.86 14.38
N ALA A 146 16.25 7.11 15.48
CA ALA A 146 17.40 6.40 16.03
C ALA A 146 17.93 5.34 15.05
N ALA A 147 17.03 4.51 14.49
CA ALA A 147 17.42 3.53 13.46
C ALA A 147 17.98 4.20 12.19
N ALA A 148 17.53 5.40 11.84
CA ALA A 148 17.98 6.14 10.67
C ALA A 148 19.37 6.80 10.84
N CYS A 149 19.82 7.12 12.05
CA CYS A 149 21.13 7.76 12.26
C CYS A 149 22.30 6.76 12.17
N ASP A 150 23.53 7.24 11.93
CA ASP A 150 24.75 6.42 12.04
C ASP A 150 25.31 6.43 13.46
N PHE A 151 25.17 7.56 14.15
CA PHE A 151 25.61 7.80 15.52
C PHE A 151 24.53 8.55 16.31
N HIS A 152 24.48 8.32 17.62
CA HIS A 152 23.67 9.12 18.53
C HIS A 152 24.54 10.13 19.27
N THR A 153 24.13 11.40 19.26
CA THR A 153 24.92 12.53 19.75
C THR A 153 24.27 13.21 20.96
N PHE A 154 25.09 13.66 21.90
CA PHE A 154 24.64 14.16 23.22
C PHE A 154 25.52 15.30 23.73
N HIS A 155 24.91 16.27 24.42
CA HIS A 155 25.63 17.21 25.28
C HIS A 155 25.53 16.76 26.74
N GLU A 156 26.65 16.65 27.47
CA GLU A 156 26.69 16.25 28.88
C GLU A 156 27.68 17.13 29.67
N TYR A 157 27.17 18.06 30.46
CA TYR A 157 27.94 19.01 31.25
C TYR A 157 27.83 18.73 32.76
N TYR A 158 28.93 18.95 33.50
CA TYR A 158 28.89 19.02 34.97
C TYR A 158 28.41 20.41 35.40
N ASN A 159 27.59 20.48 36.45
CA ASN A 159 27.22 21.75 37.09
C ASN A 159 27.09 21.59 38.61
N THR A 160 27.18 22.64 39.43
CA THR A 160 27.18 22.46 40.90
C THR A 160 25.80 22.10 41.49
N TRP A 161 24.72 22.18 40.71
CA TRP A 161 23.34 21.98 41.19
C TRP A 161 22.87 20.53 41.02
N SER A 162 23.12 19.92 39.86
CA SER A 162 22.88 18.48 39.59
C SER A 162 24.14 17.62 39.76
N GLN A 163 25.33 18.22 39.90
CA GLN A 163 26.64 17.55 39.93
C GLN A 163 26.85 16.72 38.67
N THR A 164 26.82 15.39 38.81
CA THR A 164 26.92 14.43 37.70
C THR A 164 25.56 14.05 37.11
N GLY A 165 24.49 14.78 37.43
CA GLY A 165 23.10 14.42 37.08
C GLY A 165 22.80 14.38 35.57
N ASP A 166 23.61 15.05 34.76
CA ASP A 166 23.53 15.03 33.30
C ASP A 166 24.49 14.03 32.64
N TRP A 167 25.31 13.31 33.42
CA TRP A 167 26.27 12.32 32.92
C TRP A 167 25.63 10.94 32.72
N GLY A 168 25.92 10.29 31.59
CA GLY A 168 25.44 8.94 31.30
C GLY A 168 23.98 8.87 30.83
N ARG A 169 23.38 9.99 30.42
CA ARG A 169 21.99 10.05 29.91
C ARG A 169 21.83 9.20 28.65
N TYR A 170 22.88 9.09 27.83
CA TYR A 170 22.91 8.18 26.68
C TYR A 170 22.64 6.72 27.05
N ARG A 171 23.08 6.23 28.23
CA ARG A 171 22.85 4.84 28.64
C ARG A 171 21.35 4.54 28.73
N ALA A 172 20.56 5.46 29.28
CA ALA A 172 19.11 5.30 29.40
C ALA A 172 18.40 5.31 28.04
N PHE A 173 18.84 6.16 27.10
CA PHE A 173 18.29 6.20 25.75
C PHE A 173 18.60 4.92 24.96
N GLU A 174 19.87 4.53 24.89
CA GLU A 174 20.31 3.33 24.17
C GLU A 174 19.72 2.03 24.77
N GLN A 175 19.59 1.94 26.10
CA GLN A 175 18.98 0.78 26.75
C GLN A 175 17.50 0.61 26.38
N ALA A 176 16.78 1.72 26.19
CA ALA A 176 15.38 1.71 25.80
C ALA A 176 15.16 1.48 24.29
N MET A 177 16.21 1.54 23.46
CA MET A 177 16.13 1.27 22.03
C MET A 177 16.20 -0.24 21.72
N PRO A 178 15.42 -0.74 20.73
CA PRO A 178 15.57 -2.09 20.21
C PRO A 178 16.93 -2.24 19.52
N ALA A 179 17.47 -3.47 19.47
CA ALA A 179 18.84 -3.71 19.02
C ALA A 179 19.20 -3.12 17.64
N TYR A 180 18.26 -3.09 16.69
CA TYR A 180 18.46 -2.50 15.35
C TYR A 180 18.56 -0.96 15.35
N ALA A 181 18.07 -0.30 16.40
CA ALA A 181 18.05 1.15 16.55
C ALA A 181 19.14 1.68 17.51
N ARG A 182 19.90 0.80 18.18
CA ARG A 182 21.05 1.21 19.01
C ARG A 182 22.22 1.61 18.09
N LYS A 183 22.89 2.73 18.38
CA LYS A 183 23.99 3.27 17.55
C LYS A 183 25.20 3.66 18.41
N PRO A 184 26.42 3.67 17.85
CA PRO A 184 27.58 4.15 18.59
C PRO A 184 27.37 5.59 19.04
N VAL A 185 27.81 5.90 20.26
CA VAL A 185 27.51 7.18 20.91
C VAL A 185 28.69 8.13 20.78
N ILE A 186 28.42 9.40 20.49
CA ILE A 186 29.41 10.49 20.56
C ILE A 186 28.87 11.58 21.48
N ILE A 187 29.61 11.92 22.52
CA ILE A 187 29.26 13.07 23.36
C ILE A 187 29.82 14.31 22.67
N THR A 188 28.99 14.96 21.85
CA THR A 188 29.44 16.06 20.99
C THR A 188 29.78 17.32 21.77
N GLU A 189 29.30 17.49 23.00
CA GLU A 189 29.81 18.53 23.91
C GLU A 189 29.87 18.05 25.35
N CYS A 190 30.98 18.34 26.04
CA CYS A 190 31.11 18.13 27.48
C CYS A 190 31.95 19.22 28.15
N GLY A 191 31.91 19.26 29.48
CA GLY A 191 32.73 20.15 30.29
C GLY A 191 32.04 20.52 31.59
N PHE A 192 32.15 21.79 31.97
CA PHE A 192 31.51 22.38 33.13
C PHE A 192 30.66 23.57 32.67
N ASP A 193 29.39 23.62 33.05
CA ASP A 193 28.47 24.71 32.74
C ASP A 193 27.52 24.99 33.91
N MET A 194 27.60 26.18 34.49
CA MET A 194 26.79 26.60 35.63
C MET A 194 25.42 27.18 35.29
N SER A 195 25.12 27.49 34.02
CA SER A 195 23.94 28.29 33.68
C SER A 195 23.36 28.15 32.27
N GLY A 196 23.99 27.42 31.34
CA GLY A 196 23.57 27.39 29.94
C GLY A 196 23.86 28.70 29.19
N GLN A 197 24.85 29.48 29.67
CA GLN A 197 25.15 30.83 29.19
C GLN A 197 26.66 31.05 29.02
N MET A 198 27.06 32.09 28.26
CA MET A 198 28.46 32.35 27.88
C MET A 198 29.43 32.57 29.05
N GLU A 199 28.92 32.88 30.24
CA GLU A 199 29.67 33.05 31.50
C GLU A 199 29.52 31.85 32.46
N GLY A 200 28.95 30.73 32.00
CA GLY A 200 28.71 29.52 32.78
C GLY A 200 29.90 28.55 32.87
N GLY A 201 30.92 28.72 32.03
CA GLY A 201 32.05 27.79 31.92
C GLY A 201 32.93 27.75 33.16
N TYR A 202 33.91 26.85 33.20
CA TYR A 202 34.72 26.61 34.40
C TYR A 202 35.47 27.86 34.91
N GLN A 203 35.89 28.76 34.00
CA GLN A 203 36.64 29.95 34.37
C GLN A 203 35.76 30.94 35.15
N GLY A 204 36.19 31.26 36.37
CA GLY A 204 35.45 32.15 37.29
C GLY A 204 34.55 31.43 38.29
N HIS A 205 34.31 30.13 38.13
CA HIS A 205 33.49 29.33 39.03
C HIS A 205 34.31 28.28 39.80
N ILE A 206 35.29 27.63 39.17
CA ILE A 206 36.18 26.63 39.78
C ILE A 206 37.64 26.82 39.34
N THR A 207 38.57 26.21 40.05
CA THR A 207 39.99 26.22 39.66
C THR A 207 40.25 25.29 38.48
N GLU A 208 41.31 25.55 37.72
CA GLU A 208 41.78 24.64 36.66
C GLU A 208 42.09 23.22 37.16
N ALA A 209 42.50 23.09 38.43
CA ALA A 209 42.81 21.79 39.04
C ALA A 209 41.53 20.99 39.30
N GLU A 210 40.48 21.64 39.82
CA GLU A 210 39.15 21.04 39.99
C GLU A 210 38.52 20.70 38.64
N TYR A 211 38.63 21.59 37.64
CA TYR A 211 38.07 21.32 36.31
C TYR A 211 38.74 20.12 35.63
N ILE A 212 40.07 20.03 35.68
CA ILE A 212 40.79 18.86 35.17
C ILE A 212 40.38 17.60 35.92
N GLU A 213 40.13 17.66 37.24
CA GLU A 213 39.68 16.49 37.99
C GLU A 213 38.25 16.05 37.61
N ILE A 214 37.35 16.99 37.35
CA ILE A 214 36.01 16.71 36.79
C ILE A 214 36.13 16.02 35.42
N LEU A 215 36.98 16.54 34.52
CA LEU A 215 37.23 15.93 33.21
C LEU A 215 37.79 14.50 33.33
N LYS A 216 38.69 14.23 34.28
CA LYS A 216 39.16 12.87 34.56
C LYS A 216 38.05 11.96 35.06
N GLN A 217 37.23 12.42 36.01
CA GLN A 217 36.12 11.64 36.53
C GLN A 217 35.12 11.27 35.43
N TYR A 218 34.85 12.21 34.51
CA TYR A 218 34.01 11.96 33.36
C TYR A 218 34.65 10.99 32.36
N ASP A 219 35.95 11.12 32.07
CA ASP A 219 36.69 10.14 31.26
C ASP A 219 36.65 8.73 31.87
N GLN A 220 36.85 8.60 33.18
CA GLN A 220 36.72 7.32 33.90
C GLN A 220 35.28 6.76 33.90
N LEU A 221 34.25 7.61 33.73
CA LEU A 221 32.88 7.16 33.48
C LEU A 221 32.76 6.60 32.06
N LEU A 222 33.11 7.38 31.04
CA LEU A 222 32.97 6.98 29.62
C LEU A 222 33.88 5.81 29.23
N LEU A 223 35.01 5.61 29.92
CA LEU A 223 35.87 4.45 29.77
C LEU A 223 35.19 3.12 30.16
N GLN A 224 34.04 3.16 30.82
CA GLN A 224 33.24 1.96 31.14
C GLN A 224 32.39 1.51 29.93
N ASP A 225 32.13 2.39 28.97
CA ASP A 225 31.18 2.18 27.87
C ASP A 225 31.94 2.13 26.53
N PRO A 226 32.32 0.94 26.03
CA PRO A 226 33.17 0.83 24.84
C PRO A 226 32.53 1.38 23.57
N TYR A 227 31.19 1.45 23.53
CA TYR A 227 30.38 2.00 22.43
C TYR A 227 30.30 3.54 22.42
N VAL A 228 30.72 4.23 23.49
CA VAL A 228 30.96 5.67 23.45
C VAL A 228 32.29 5.90 22.75
N LEU A 229 32.26 6.48 21.57
CA LEU A 229 33.43 6.62 20.71
C LEU A 229 34.38 7.74 21.17
N GLY A 230 33.83 8.79 21.76
CA GLY A 230 34.58 9.90 22.33
C GLY A 230 33.66 11.00 22.86
N SER A 231 34.27 11.98 23.52
CA SER A 231 33.60 13.13 24.10
C SER A 231 34.41 14.40 23.92
N THR A 232 33.81 15.45 23.36
CA THR A 232 34.53 16.64 22.92
C THR A 232 34.32 17.82 23.86
N ILE A 233 35.39 18.21 24.56
CA ILE A 233 35.39 19.28 25.55
C ILE A 233 35.11 20.62 24.86
N PHE A 234 34.03 21.28 25.27
CA PHE A 234 33.67 22.63 24.85
C PHE A 234 34.44 23.65 25.70
N GLN A 235 35.33 24.50 25.16
CA GLN A 235 35.81 24.56 23.77
C GLN A 235 37.28 24.96 23.67
N TRP A 236 37.88 24.77 22.50
CA TRP A 236 39.24 25.16 22.19
C TRP A 236 39.35 26.14 21.01
N GLY A 237 39.85 27.34 21.29
CA GLY A 237 40.20 28.38 20.32
C GLY A 237 39.05 29.34 19.96
N GLY A 238 37.96 29.34 20.73
CA GLY A 238 36.76 30.10 20.40
C GLY A 238 36.65 31.43 21.15
N SER A 239 36.27 32.50 20.44
CA SER A 239 36.26 33.86 20.99
C SER A 239 34.97 34.27 21.74
N GLN A 240 33.87 33.54 21.53
CA GLN A 240 32.53 33.86 22.05
C GLN A 240 32.30 33.31 23.47
N TRP A 241 32.37 31.99 23.65
CA TRP A 241 32.18 31.31 24.94
C TRP A 241 33.50 31.27 25.72
N ARG A 242 33.99 32.43 26.15
CA ARG A 242 35.34 32.57 26.74
C ARG A 242 35.53 31.84 28.07
N SER A 243 34.48 31.75 28.90
CA SER A 243 34.55 31.05 30.19
C SER A 243 34.79 29.54 30.08
N PHE A 244 34.60 28.98 28.88
CA PHE A 244 34.79 27.57 28.52
C PHE A 244 36.15 27.27 27.86
N GLU A 245 36.98 28.29 27.59
CA GLU A 245 38.16 28.16 26.75
C GLU A 245 39.30 27.36 27.42
N ILE A 246 39.77 26.29 26.77
CA ILE A 246 40.78 25.38 27.36
C ILE A 246 42.23 25.64 26.89
N SER A 247 42.50 26.59 26.00
CA SER A 247 43.85 26.87 25.45
C SER A 247 44.97 27.00 26.49
N ALA A 248 44.68 27.52 27.68
CA ALA A 248 45.65 27.68 28.77
C ALA A 248 46.06 26.34 29.43
N ILE A 249 45.17 25.34 29.39
CA ILE A 249 45.31 24.04 30.06
C ILE A 249 45.42 22.85 29.09
N ILE A 250 45.34 23.11 27.78
CA ILE A 250 45.31 22.07 26.72
C ILE A 250 46.48 21.08 26.79
N ASP A 251 47.67 21.54 27.19
CA ASP A 251 48.84 20.64 27.29
C ASP A 251 48.68 19.68 28.46
N ARG A 252 48.15 20.15 29.61
CA ARG A 252 47.86 19.33 30.81
C ARG A 252 46.73 18.33 30.57
N ILE A 253 45.70 18.71 29.79
CA ILE A 253 44.64 17.81 29.37
C ILE A 253 45.22 16.73 28.44
N GLY A 254 45.99 17.13 27.42
CA GLY A 254 46.66 16.20 26.51
C GLY A 254 47.68 15.28 27.19
N ASP A 255 48.39 15.75 28.22
CA ASP A 255 49.32 14.94 29.02
C ASP A 255 48.57 13.85 29.79
N TYR A 256 47.40 14.16 30.36
CA TYR A 256 46.52 13.16 30.98
C TYR A 256 46.01 12.15 29.94
N MET A 257 45.53 12.60 28.78
CA MET A 257 45.04 11.72 27.71
C MET A 257 46.12 10.76 27.21
N VAL A 258 47.36 11.26 27.00
CA VAL A 258 48.52 10.44 26.63
C VAL A 258 48.89 9.46 27.75
N ALA A 259 48.79 9.86 29.02
CA ALA A 259 49.07 8.99 30.16
C ALA A 259 48.04 7.87 30.38
N VAL A 260 46.76 8.11 30.05
CA VAL A 260 45.70 7.08 30.04
C VAL A 260 45.83 6.17 28.81
N GLY A 261 46.21 6.76 27.67
CA GLY A 261 46.47 6.09 26.41
C GLY A 261 45.94 6.93 25.25
N GLN A 262 46.80 7.17 24.26
CA GLN A 262 46.47 7.80 22.97
C GLN A 262 45.31 7.04 22.30
N GLY A 263 44.40 7.78 21.65
CA GLY A 263 43.21 7.21 21.02
C GLY A 263 43.55 6.14 19.99
N TYR A 264 42.73 5.09 19.99
CA TYR A 264 42.85 3.98 19.05
C TYR A 264 42.03 4.27 17.80
N ARG A 265 42.51 3.85 16.63
CA ARG A 265 41.74 3.93 15.38
C ARG A 265 40.46 3.12 15.55
N ILE A 266 39.32 3.80 15.69
CA ILE A 266 38.03 3.15 15.92
C ILE A 266 37.79 2.14 14.77
N PRO A 267 37.56 0.86 15.07
CA PRO A 267 37.34 -0.15 14.04
C PRO A 267 36.01 0.09 13.34
N HIS A 268 35.94 -0.28 12.06
CA HIS A 268 34.70 -0.33 11.29
C HIS A 268 34.36 -1.81 10.98
N PRO A 269 33.14 -2.30 11.24
CA PRO A 269 32.00 -1.58 11.80
C PRO A 269 32.23 -1.10 13.24
N TYR A 270 31.63 0.04 13.58
CA TYR A 270 31.78 0.68 14.88
C TYR A 270 31.10 -0.14 15.99
N PRO A 271 31.62 -0.13 17.24
CA PRO A 271 31.01 -0.86 18.34
C PRO A 271 29.62 -0.31 18.68
N LEU A 272 28.60 -1.14 18.53
CA LEU A 272 27.22 -0.82 18.93
C LEU A 272 27.07 -0.90 20.46
N PRO A 273 26.05 -0.23 21.04
CA PRO A 273 25.69 -0.35 22.45
C PRO A 273 25.29 -1.78 22.84
N VAL A 274 26.23 -2.49 23.47
CA VAL A 274 26.00 -3.77 24.12
C VAL A 274 25.72 -3.51 25.59
N PHE A 275 24.44 -3.50 25.96
CA PHE A 275 24.03 -3.61 27.36
C PHE A 275 24.26 -5.03 27.85
N GLY A 276 24.26 -5.21 29.18
CA GLY A 276 24.06 -6.53 29.78
C GLY A 276 22.89 -7.21 29.06
N PRO A 277 23.07 -8.48 28.66
CA PRO A 277 22.45 -9.02 27.46
C PRO A 277 20.95 -8.84 27.43
N THR A 278 20.43 -8.34 26.31
CA THR A 278 19.02 -8.52 26.03
C THR A 278 18.81 -10.03 25.87
N ARG A 279 18.07 -10.62 26.81
CA ARG A 279 17.78 -12.06 26.86
C ARG A 279 16.27 -12.25 26.79
N THR A 280 15.73 -12.24 25.57
CA THR A 280 14.31 -12.49 25.35
C THR A 280 14.09 -13.91 24.88
N PHE A 281 13.06 -14.56 25.41
CA PHE A 281 12.57 -15.84 24.92
C PHE A 281 11.04 -15.85 25.07
N THR A 282 10.32 -15.91 23.95
CA THR A 282 8.85 -15.83 23.93
C THR A 282 8.25 -16.80 22.93
N ALA A 283 7.01 -17.19 23.17
CA ALA A 283 6.19 -17.96 22.24
C ALA A 283 5.08 -17.07 21.68
N MET A 284 4.93 -16.99 20.36
CA MET A 284 3.85 -16.26 19.72
C MET A 284 3.13 -17.16 18.69
N PRO A 285 1.87 -17.57 18.96
CA PRO A 285 1.10 -17.40 20.20
C PRO A 285 1.58 -18.33 21.34
N ALA A 286 1.42 -17.91 22.60
CA ALA A 286 1.85 -18.72 23.77
C ALA A 286 0.88 -19.89 24.12
N GLU A 287 -0.28 -19.97 23.48
CA GLU A 287 -1.27 -21.04 23.68
C GLU A 287 -1.64 -21.65 22.33
N ILE A 288 -1.61 -22.98 22.23
CA ILE A 288 -1.94 -23.75 21.02
C ILE A 288 -2.67 -25.07 21.35
N GLN A 289 -3.17 -25.77 20.34
CA GLN A 289 -3.77 -27.10 20.47
C GLN A 289 -2.77 -28.20 20.09
N VAL A 290 -2.95 -29.44 20.57
CA VAL A 290 -2.08 -30.56 20.19
C VAL A 290 -2.07 -30.75 18.66
N GLY A 291 -0.88 -30.67 18.05
CA GLY A 291 -0.70 -30.72 16.59
C GLY A 291 -0.75 -29.36 15.88
N GLN A 292 -1.12 -28.28 16.58
CA GLN A 292 -0.85 -26.91 16.12
C GLN A 292 0.59 -26.52 16.44
N SER A 293 1.08 -25.48 15.75
CA SER A 293 2.45 -25.01 15.90
C SER A 293 2.49 -23.57 16.43
N THR A 294 3.49 -23.26 17.25
CA THR A 294 3.81 -21.88 17.65
C THR A 294 5.23 -21.53 17.21
N THR A 295 5.50 -20.24 17.07
CA THR A 295 6.86 -19.74 16.86
C THR A 295 7.46 -19.40 18.21
N LEU A 296 8.47 -20.17 18.62
CA LEU A 296 9.41 -19.75 19.64
C LEU A 296 10.38 -18.76 19.01
N GLN A 297 10.64 -17.64 19.66
CA GLN A 297 11.59 -16.64 19.23
C GLN A 297 12.46 -16.18 20.40
N TRP A 298 13.76 -16.05 20.16
CA TRP A 298 14.71 -15.55 21.13
C TRP A 298 15.75 -14.62 20.50
N SER A 299 16.18 -13.64 21.29
CA SER A 299 17.37 -12.82 21.02
C SER A 299 18.19 -12.82 22.30
N ILE A 300 19.38 -13.43 22.23
CA ILE A 300 20.33 -13.56 23.32
C ILE A 300 21.65 -12.91 22.90
N ASP A 301 21.89 -11.69 23.34
CA ASP A 301 22.94 -10.85 22.76
C ASP A 301 24.38 -11.22 23.18
N ASP A 302 24.58 -12.15 24.14
CA ASP A 302 25.90 -12.50 24.71
C ASP A 302 26.23 -14.00 24.80
N ALA A 303 25.49 -14.88 24.15
CA ALA A 303 25.69 -16.31 24.34
C ALA A 303 27.01 -16.85 23.75
N ALA A 304 27.81 -17.55 24.57
CA ALA A 304 28.82 -18.50 24.09
C ALA A 304 28.15 -19.73 23.44
N SER A 305 27.05 -20.18 24.03
CA SER A 305 26.19 -21.21 23.45
C SER A 305 24.77 -21.07 23.98
N VAL A 306 23.78 -21.09 23.09
CA VAL A 306 22.37 -21.25 23.45
C VAL A 306 21.96 -22.68 23.14
N THR A 307 21.32 -23.35 24.09
CA THR A 307 20.64 -24.61 23.80
C THR A 307 19.15 -24.51 24.11
N LEU A 308 18.31 -24.81 23.13
CA LEU A 308 16.87 -24.98 23.31
C LEU A 308 16.63 -26.45 23.70
N ASP A 309 16.17 -26.69 24.92
CA ASP A 309 15.96 -28.03 25.51
C ASP A 309 17.18 -28.97 25.32
N GLY A 310 18.40 -28.42 25.40
CA GLY A 310 19.66 -29.16 25.25
C GLY A 310 20.17 -29.31 23.81
N VAL A 311 19.46 -28.83 22.80
CA VAL A 311 19.92 -28.79 21.39
C VAL A 311 20.58 -27.43 21.11
N LEU A 312 21.82 -27.43 20.62
CA LEU A 312 22.55 -26.20 20.25
C LEU A 312 21.82 -25.44 19.13
N VAL A 313 21.54 -24.16 19.38
CA VAL A 313 20.83 -23.26 18.44
C VAL A 313 21.55 -21.91 18.33
N PRO A 314 21.30 -21.12 17.26
CA PRO A 314 21.86 -19.77 17.13
C PRO A 314 21.38 -18.83 18.25
N ALA A 315 22.19 -17.84 18.61
CA ALA A 315 21.91 -16.93 19.71
C ALA A 315 20.73 -15.98 19.46
N VAL A 316 20.45 -15.66 18.19
CA VAL A 316 19.22 -15.00 17.75
C VAL A 316 18.59 -15.88 16.69
N SER A 317 17.39 -16.39 16.96
CA SER A 317 16.64 -17.23 16.02
C SER A 317 15.16 -17.28 16.41
N SER A 318 14.34 -17.71 15.47
CA SER A 318 13.07 -18.36 15.79
C SER A 318 13.14 -19.83 15.40
N THR A 319 12.27 -20.65 15.99
CA THR A 319 11.93 -21.96 15.46
C THR A 319 10.45 -22.24 15.66
N VAL A 320 9.84 -22.88 14.67
CA VAL A 320 8.47 -23.36 14.78
C VAL A 320 8.50 -24.68 15.56
N VAL A 321 7.65 -24.80 16.58
CA VAL A 321 7.50 -26.02 17.39
C VAL A 321 6.05 -26.45 17.44
N THR A 322 5.85 -27.76 17.48
CA THR A 322 4.51 -28.40 17.50
C THR A 322 4.37 -29.29 18.74
N PRO A 323 4.46 -28.74 19.97
CA PRO A 323 4.34 -29.51 21.21
C PRO A 323 2.98 -30.21 21.30
N THR A 324 2.94 -31.37 21.96
CA THR A 324 1.71 -32.19 22.06
C THR A 324 1.07 -32.20 23.44
N GLN A 325 1.71 -31.56 24.43
CA GLN A 325 1.23 -31.29 25.79
C GLN A 325 1.81 -29.94 26.22
N THR A 326 1.23 -29.26 27.22
CA THR A 326 1.81 -28.00 27.75
C THR A 326 3.30 -28.18 28.03
N THR A 327 4.11 -27.50 27.23
CA THR A 327 5.56 -27.66 27.20
C THR A 327 6.18 -26.32 27.54
N THR A 328 6.84 -26.25 28.69
CA THR A 328 7.76 -25.17 28.99
C THR A 328 9.07 -25.49 28.30
N TYR A 329 9.32 -24.80 27.20
CA TYR A 329 10.63 -24.81 26.57
C TYR A 329 11.60 -24.03 27.45
N THR A 330 12.81 -24.54 27.56
CA THR A 330 13.89 -23.91 28.31
C THR A 330 15.04 -23.60 27.37
N LEU A 331 15.36 -22.31 27.29
CA LEU A 331 16.50 -21.80 26.58
C LEU A 331 17.65 -21.64 27.58
N HIS A 332 18.49 -22.67 27.66
CA HIS A 332 19.71 -22.62 28.47
C HIS A 332 20.74 -21.75 27.74
N VAL A 333 21.04 -20.59 28.32
CA VAL A 333 22.05 -19.65 27.84
C VAL A 333 23.31 -19.86 28.64
N VAL A 334 24.39 -20.29 27.98
CA VAL A 334 25.75 -20.10 28.49
C VAL A 334 26.27 -18.81 27.88
N ALA A 335 26.53 -17.82 28.73
CA ALA A 335 27.09 -16.53 28.38
C ALA A 335 28.55 -16.63 27.93
N ALA A 336 29.04 -15.59 27.23
CA ALA A 336 30.44 -15.43 26.87
C ALA A 336 31.40 -15.47 28.08
N ASP A 337 30.93 -15.09 29.28
CA ASP A 337 31.69 -15.12 30.53
C ASP A 337 31.58 -16.45 31.32
N GLY A 338 30.80 -17.41 30.80
CA GLY A 338 30.56 -18.70 31.44
C GLY A 338 29.44 -18.70 32.49
N THR A 339 28.74 -17.58 32.72
CA THR A 339 27.49 -17.59 33.48
C THR A 339 26.41 -18.38 32.73
N MET A 340 25.53 -19.04 33.49
CA MET A 340 24.45 -19.87 32.95
C MET A 340 23.10 -19.36 33.44
N GLU A 341 22.14 -19.20 32.53
CA GLU A 341 20.77 -18.78 32.83
C GLU A 341 19.76 -19.56 31.99
N ASP A 342 18.64 -19.92 32.61
CA ASP A 342 17.55 -20.66 31.99
C ASP A 342 16.36 -19.72 31.77
N LEU A 343 16.11 -19.34 30.51
CA LEU A 343 14.92 -18.60 30.14
C LEU A 343 13.81 -19.60 29.78
N THR A 344 12.57 -19.31 30.16
CA THR A 344 11.45 -20.23 29.90
C THR A 344 10.36 -19.59 29.07
N ALA A 345 9.95 -20.28 28.00
CA ALA A 345 8.76 -19.96 27.21
C ALA A 345 7.76 -21.09 27.37
N THR A 346 6.73 -20.87 28.20
CA THR A 346 5.65 -21.84 28.39
C THR A 346 4.68 -21.77 27.22
N VAL A 347 4.63 -22.85 26.44
CA VAL A 347 3.63 -23.08 25.41
C VAL A 347 2.54 -23.96 25.99
N THR A 348 1.38 -23.40 26.28
CA THR A 348 0.22 -24.17 26.76
C THR A 348 -0.34 -25.00 25.61
N VAL A 349 -0.48 -26.31 25.81
CA VAL A 349 -1.06 -27.24 24.84
C VAL A 349 -2.02 -28.21 25.51
N ALA A 350 -3.28 -28.21 25.05
CA ALA A 350 -4.24 -29.23 25.44
C ALA A 350 -3.86 -30.60 24.84
N THR A 351 -3.89 -31.66 25.65
CA THR A 351 -3.47 -33.03 25.32
C THR A 351 -4.45 -33.81 24.47
N SER A 352 -3.95 -34.92 23.88
CA SER A 352 -4.70 -36.08 23.37
C SER A 352 -4.35 -37.33 24.19
N ALA A 353 -5.24 -38.09 24.83
CA ALA A 353 -6.71 -38.01 24.98
C ALA A 353 -7.57 -38.36 23.72
N THR A 354 -8.83 -38.78 23.96
CA THR A 354 -9.84 -39.30 23.00
C THR A 354 -11.04 -38.34 22.90
N PRO A 355 -11.83 -38.29 21.81
CA PRO A 355 -13.00 -37.43 21.81
C PRO A 355 -13.95 -37.90 22.91
N ILE A 356 -14.38 -36.97 23.76
CA ILE A 356 -15.19 -37.28 24.93
C ILE A 356 -16.53 -36.57 24.84
N LEU A 357 -17.59 -37.31 25.20
CA LEU A 357 -18.91 -36.79 25.47
C LEU A 357 -18.87 -36.09 26.84
N THR A 358 -18.69 -34.78 26.84
CA THR A 358 -18.56 -33.96 28.08
C THR A 358 -19.91 -33.51 28.63
N ASN A 359 -20.91 -33.39 27.78
CA ASN A 359 -22.29 -33.10 28.17
C ASN A 359 -23.25 -33.90 27.29
N VAL A 360 -24.21 -34.58 27.89
CA VAL A 360 -25.28 -35.32 27.20
C VAL A 360 -26.59 -34.88 27.86
N THR A 361 -27.39 -34.14 27.10
CA THR A 361 -28.65 -33.56 27.56
C THR A 361 -29.77 -34.00 26.62
N LEU A 362 -30.78 -34.67 27.18
CA LEU A 362 -31.97 -35.15 26.49
C LEU A 362 -33.18 -34.36 27.01
N THR A 363 -33.62 -33.35 26.26
CA THR A 363 -34.61 -32.39 26.74
C THR A 363 -35.84 -32.23 25.84
N PRO A 364 -37.04 -32.06 26.42
CA PRO A 364 -37.37 -32.22 27.84
C PRO A 364 -37.35 -33.71 28.26
N ALA A 365 -37.05 -34.01 29.54
CA ALA A 365 -37.18 -35.38 30.06
C ALA A 365 -38.64 -35.90 30.07
N ASN A 366 -39.61 -34.98 29.97
CA ASN A 366 -41.00 -35.28 29.65
C ASN A 366 -41.31 -34.72 28.25
N VAL A 367 -41.04 -35.52 27.21
CA VAL A 367 -41.40 -35.22 25.82
C VAL A 367 -42.89 -35.46 25.64
N ALA A 368 -43.44 -34.92 24.57
CA ALA A 368 -44.82 -35.20 24.20
C ALA A 368 -44.95 -35.70 22.74
N VAL A 369 -45.95 -36.55 22.44
CA VAL A 369 -46.10 -37.30 21.18
C VAL A 369 -46.09 -36.40 19.95
N GLY A 370 -45.05 -36.55 19.12
CA GLY A 370 -44.84 -35.74 17.92
C GLY A 370 -44.03 -34.46 18.14
N GLN A 371 -43.68 -34.12 19.40
CA GLN A 371 -42.61 -33.17 19.70
C GLN A 371 -41.25 -33.84 19.63
N LEU A 372 -40.24 -32.99 19.56
CA LEU A 372 -38.84 -33.37 19.51
C LEU A 372 -38.34 -33.67 20.92
N LEU A 373 -37.77 -34.87 21.11
CA LEU A 373 -36.71 -35.04 22.09
C LEU A 373 -35.47 -34.36 21.49
N ASN A 374 -35.13 -33.18 22.00
CA ASN A 374 -33.90 -32.52 21.59
C ASN A 374 -32.72 -33.25 22.23
N VAL A 375 -31.84 -33.72 21.37
CA VAL A 375 -30.56 -34.33 21.70
C VAL A 375 -29.53 -33.22 21.64
N SER A 376 -28.78 -33.03 22.73
CA SER A 376 -27.63 -32.13 22.77
C SER A 376 -26.45 -32.88 23.39
N ILE A 377 -25.51 -33.27 22.53
CA ILE A 377 -24.32 -34.04 22.91
C ILE A 377 -23.08 -33.20 22.60
N THR A 378 -22.40 -32.69 23.62
CA THR A 378 -21.11 -32.03 23.43
C THR A 378 -20.01 -33.07 23.28
N VAL A 379 -19.50 -33.21 22.05
CA VAL A 379 -18.26 -33.91 21.75
C VAL A 379 -17.13 -32.90 21.87
N THR A 380 -16.27 -33.05 22.86
CA THR A 380 -14.97 -32.40 22.86
C THR A 380 -14.03 -33.27 22.05
N ASN A 381 -13.61 -32.84 20.84
CA ASN A 381 -12.44 -33.45 20.21
C ASN A 381 -11.23 -33.08 21.04
N THR A 382 -10.90 -33.96 21.96
CA THR A 382 -9.73 -33.83 22.80
C THR A 382 -8.50 -34.44 22.10
N THR A 383 -8.60 -34.94 20.86
CA THR A 383 -7.47 -35.60 20.15
C THR A 383 -6.58 -34.66 19.34
N ALA A 384 -5.42 -35.19 18.92
CA ALA A 384 -4.46 -34.57 18.00
C ALA A 384 -4.85 -34.63 16.51
N GLN A 385 -5.94 -35.31 16.17
CA GLN A 385 -6.40 -35.48 14.79
C GLN A 385 -7.74 -34.78 14.60
N THR A 386 -7.98 -34.25 13.41
CA THR A 386 -9.31 -33.81 13.03
C THR A 386 -10.22 -35.03 12.94
N LEU A 387 -11.39 -34.97 13.59
CA LEU A 387 -12.36 -36.06 13.55
C LEU A 387 -13.20 -35.94 12.28
N GLU A 388 -12.74 -36.61 11.23
CA GLU A 388 -13.47 -36.69 9.97
C GLU A 388 -14.88 -37.26 10.19
N THR A 389 -15.87 -36.58 9.63
CA THR A 389 -17.30 -36.84 9.84
C THR A 389 -18.04 -36.74 8.51
N GLN A 390 -19.30 -37.19 8.49
CA GLN A 390 -20.19 -37.06 7.35
C GLN A 390 -21.65 -36.86 7.82
N GLU A 391 -22.52 -36.47 6.90
CA GLU A 391 -23.99 -36.52 7.00
C GLU A 391 -24.55 -37.76 7.72
N PRO A 392 -25.64 -37.63 8.50
CA PRO A 392 -26.43 -36.41 8.68
C PRO A 392 -25.75 -35.44 9.63
N ASN A 393 -25.69 -34.17 9.21
CA ASN A 393 -25.14 -33.09 10.04
C ASN A 393 -25.99 -32.81 11.30
N PRO A 394 -25.42 -32.11 12.30
CA PRO A 394 -26.15 -31.61 13.45
C PRO A 394 -27.38 -30.79 13.04
N GLY A 395 -28.45 -30.92 13.80
CA GLY A 395 -29.78 -30.40 13.50
C GLY A 395 -30.74 -31.46 12.93
N PHE A 396 -30.22 -32.48 12.23
CA PHE A 396 -31.06 -33.49 11.57
C PHE A 396 -32.06 -34.14 12.53
N VAL A 397 -33.30 -34.30 12.05
CA VAL A 397 -34.43 -34.83 12.83
C VAL A 397 -34.79 -36.22 12.35
N TYR A 398 -34.66 -37.20 13.23
CA TYR A 398 -35.18 -38.55 13.04
C TYR A 398 -36.63 -38.64 13.51
N ASP A 399 -37.47 -39.41 12.80
CA ASP A 399 -38.74 -39.89 13.31
C ASP A 399 -38.56 -41.22 14.07
N GLU A 400 -39.37 -41.46 15.09
CA GLU A 400 -39.33 -42.75 15.80
C GLU A 400 -39.61 -43.93 14.84
N GLY A 401 -38.70 -44.91 14.82
CA GLY A 401 -38.68 -46.03 13.88
C GLY A 401 -37.71 -45.85 12.71
N ASP A 402 -37.18 -44.63 12.50
CA ASP A 402 -36.05 -44.43 11.60
C ASP A 402 -34.75 -45.05 12.15
N THR A 403 -33.81 -45.26 11.25
CA THR A 403 -32.41 -45.55 11.55
C THR A 403 -31.53 -44.72 10.61
N PHE A 404 -30.27 -44.54 10.99
CA PHE A 404 -29.23 -43.96 10.13
C PHE A 404 -29.27 -44.53 8.68
N TYR A 405 -29.36 -45.86 8.54
CA TYR A 405 -29.42 -46.50 7.21
C TYR A 405 -30.77 -46.34 6.49
N THR A 406 -31.91 -46.43 7.19
CA THR A 406 -33.23 -46.30 6.53
C THR A 406 -33.53 -44.88 6.06
N ARG A 407 -32.79 -43.88 6.55
CA ARG A 407 -32.78 -42.51 6.03
C ARG A 407 -31.83 -42.30 4.84
N GLY A 408 -31.16 -43.35 4.37
CA GLY A 408 -30.34 -43.34 3.16
C GLY A 408 -28.91 -42.83 3.36
N PHE A 409 -28.44 -42.68 4.60
CA PHE A 409 -27.07 -42.25 4.86
C PHE A 409 -26.08 -43.40 4.65
N PRO A 410 -24.98 -43.17 3.92
CA PRO A 410 -23.99 -44.20 3.64
C PRO A 410 -23.16 -44.50 4.88
N ASP A 411 -22.85 -45.77 5.10
CA ASP A 411 -21.80 -46.18 6.03
C ASP A 411 -20.44 -45.84 5.42
N MET A 412 -19.63 -45.01 6.09
CA MET A 412 -18.27 -44.70 5.66
C MET A 412 -17.27 -45.05 6.75
N ALA A 413 -16.33 -45.94 6.39
CA ALA A 413 -15.25 -46.37 7.25
C ALA A 413 -14.48 -45.18 7.86
N ASN A 414 -14.20 -45.27 9.15
CA ASN A 414 -13.49 -44.30 9.99
C ASN A 414 -14.23 -42.98 10.31
N ALA A 415 -15.43 -42.72 9.80
CA ALA A 415 -16.16 -41.49 10.12
C ALA A 415 -16.61 -41.44 11.60
N PHE A 416 -16.44 -40.31 12.26
CA PHE A 416 -16.83 -40.13 13.67
C PHE A 416 -18.28 -39.62 13.77
N ARG A 417 -19.07 -40.23 14.67
CA ARG A 417 -20.48 -39.88 14.90
C ARG A 417 -20.87 -40.04 16.36
N VAL A 418 -21.88 -39.28 16.79
CA VAL A 418 -22.61 -39.56 18.03
C VAL A 418 -23.90 -40.30 17.72
N GLY A 419 -24.34 -41.15 18.63
CA GLY A 419 -25.62 -41.85 18.51
C GLY A 419 -26.40 -41.86 19.81
N ILE A 420 -27.71 -42.12 19.70
CA ILE A 420 -28.60 -42.38 20.84
C ILE A 420 -29.12 -43.82 20.76
N ASP A 421 -29.05 -44.54 21.87
CA ASP A 421 -29.74 -45.82 22.08
C ASP A 421 -30.66 -45.76 23.33
N PHE A 422 -31.53 -46.75 23.49
CA PHE A 422 -32.59 -46.76 24.48
C PHE A 422 -33.03 -48.15 24.97
N GLU A 423 -33.54 -48.16 26.21
CA GLU A 423 -34.08 -49.32 26.90
C GLU A 423 -35.36 -49.83 26.21
N GLY A 424 -35.42 -51.14 25.96
CA GLY A 424 -36.53 -51.76 25.25
C GLY A 424 -36.45 -51.66 23.72
N ARG A 425 -35.32 -51.23 23.14
CA ARG A 425 -35.04 -51.40 21.70
C ARG A 425 -35.16 -52.87 21.29
N ASP A 426 -35.85 -53.12 20.17
CA ASP A 426 -35.85 -54.43 19.51
C ASP A 426 -34.40 -54.80 19.12
N LYS A 427 -33.94 -55.97 19.57
CA LYS A 427 -32.56 -56.44 19.33
C LYS A 427 -32.27 -56.78 17.86
N THR A 428 -33.29 -56.77 16.99
CA THR A 428 -33.13 -56.86 15.53
C THR A 428 -32.88 -55.50 14.86
N MET A 429 -33.16 -54.38 15.54
CA MET A 429 -32.71 -53.05 15.09
C MET A 429 -31.21 -52.87 15.28
N ILE A 430 -30.62 -51.99 14.47
CA ILE A 430 -29.20 -51.63 14.61
C ILE A 430 -28.91 -51.00 15.97
N ASP A 431 -27.68 -51.18 16.43
CA ASP A 431 -27.14 -50.53 17.61
C ASP A 431 -27.07 -49.01 17.43
N HIS A 432 -27.50 -48.23 18.43
CA HIS A 432 -27.65 -46.76 18.35
C HIS A 432 -28.30 -46.29 17.04
N PRO A 433 -29.62 -46.50 16.86
CA PRO A 433 -30.28 -46.31 15.56
C PRO A 433 -30.28 -44.86 15.05
N TYR A 434 -30.28 -43.88 15.95
CA TYR A 434 -30.26 -42.46 15.60
C TYR A 434 -28.83 -41.93 15.75
N ARG A 435 -28.17 -41.58 14.63
CA ARG A 435 -26.76 -41.13 14.61
C ARG A 435 -26.61 -39.80 13.89
N TRP A 436 -25.69 -38.96 14.36
CA TRP A 436 -25.34 -37.68 13.75
C TRP A 436 -23.84 -37.59 13.55
N GLY A 437 -23.43 -37.04 12.41
CA GLY A 437 -22.08 -36.54 12.24
C GLY A 437 -21.79 -35.35 13.15
N LEU A 438 -20.51 -35.03 13.29
CA LEU A 438 -20.00 -33.90 14.05
C LEU A 438 -20.23 -32.54 13.37
N GLY A 439 -20.78 -32.54 12.14
CA GLY A 439 -21.02 -31.37 11.29
C GLY A 439 -19.85 -31.14 10.36
N ALA A 440 -18.93 -30.27 10.76
CA ALA A 440 -17.61 -30.19 10.12
C ALA A 440 -16.64 -31.20 10.76
N PRO A 441 -15.57 -31.62 10.06
CA PRO A 441 -14.47 -32.35 10.67
C PRO A 441 -13.95 -31.60 11.90
N LEU A 442 -14.04 -32.22 13.08
CA LEU A 442 -13.85 -31.50 14.34
C LEU A 442 -12.36 -31.42 14.67
N ALA A 443 -11.76 -30.22 14.61
CA ALA A 443 -10.33 -30.02 14.81
C ALA A 443 -9.87 -30.27 16.27
N PRO A 444 -8.57 -30.54 16.52
CA PRO A 444 -8.00 -30.71 17.86
C PRO A 444 -8.39 -29.61 18.86
N GLY A 445 -8.78 -30.02 20.06
CA GLY A 445 -9.20 -29.16 21.17
C GLY A 445 -10.61 -28.58 21.06
N GLN A 446 -11.24 -28.60 19.88
CA GLN A 446 -12.57 -28.02 19.70
C GLN A 446 -13.67 -28.89 20.31
N SER A 447 -14.69 -28.25 20.86
CA SER A 447 -15.93 -28.92 21.24
C SER A 447 -17.06 -28.55 20.27
N ALA A 448 -17.72 -29.55 19.71
CA ALA A 448 -18.96 -29.38 18.98
C ALA A 448 -20.12 -29.93 19.81
N THR A 449 -21.10 -29.08 20.09
CA THR A 449 -22.39 -29.52 20.62
C THR A 449 -23.22 -30.02 19.46
N ILE A 450 -23.26 -31.34 19.31
CA ILE A 450 -24.04 -32.03 18.30
C ILE A 450 -25.48 -31.99 18.76
N THR A 451 -26.23 -31.05 18.18
CA THR A 451 -27.66 -31.00 18.31
C THR A 451 -28.30 -31.95 17.31
N GLY A 452 -29.45 -32.49 17.68
CA GLY A 452 -30.30 -33.28 16.82
C GLY A 452 -31.65 -33.45 17.50
N ALA A 453 -32.58 -34.13 16.83
CA ALA A 453 -33.82 -34.49 17.51
C ALA A 453 -34.37 -35.84 17.08
N ILE A 454 -35.11 -36.45 18.01
CA ILE A 454 -35.90 -37.65 17.75
C ILE A 454 -37.36 -37.28 18.00
N ARG A 455 -38.20 -37.34 16.96
CA ARG A 455 -39.64 -37.12 17.07
C ARG A 455 -40.30 -38.41 17.58
N LEU A 456 -40.44 -38.51 18.89
CA LEU A 456 -41.04 -39.65 19.58
C LEU A 456 -42.57 -39.64 19.41
N LYS A 457 -43.14 -40.75 18.94
CA LYS A 457 -44.56 -40.88 18.56
C LYS A 457 -45.34 -41.83 19.47
N THR A 458 -44.63 -42.71 20.18
CA THR A 458 -45.20 -43.78 21.01
C THR A 458 -45.09 -43.38 22.48
N PRO A 459 -46.20 -43.33 23.25
CA PRO A 459 -46.16 -43.11 24.69
C PRO A 459 -45.39 -44.22 25.40
N ARG A 460 -44.28 -43.87 26.07
CA ARG A 460 -43.45 -44.79 26.86
C ARG A 460 -42.57 -44.02 27.85
N SER A 461 -42.08 -44.71 28.87
CA SER A 461 -41.00 -44.24 29.73
C SER A 461 -39.88 -45.27 29.72
N GLY A 462 -38.64 -44.81 29.58
CA GLY A 462 -37.46 -45.69 29.50
C GLY A 462 -36.17 -44.90 29.50
N LYS A 463 -35.04 -45.56 29.74
CA LYS A 463 -33.71 -44.93 29.67
C LYS A 463 -33.25 -44.73 28.24
N TYR A 464 -32.62 -43.60 27.98
CA TYR A 464 -31.91 -43.25 26.75
C TYR A 464 -30.49 -42.83 27.12
N TRP A 465 -29.51 -43.16 26.29
CA TRP A 465 -28.11 -42.80 26.51
C TRP A 465 -27.40 -42.49 25.20
N ALA A 466 -26.27 -41.82 25.29
CA ALA A 466 -25.43 -41.49 24.15
C ALA A 466 -24.21 -42.42 24.03
N GLY A 467 -23.81 -42.65 22.79
CA GLY A 467 -22.55 -43.26 22.41
C GLY A 467 -21.80 -42.40 21.38
N LEU A 468 -20.50 -42.65 21.26
CA LEU A 468 -19.61 -42.05 20.26
C LEU A 468 -18.95 -43.19 19.48
N VAL A 469 -19.13 -43.22 18.16
CA VAL A 469 -18.59 -44.26 17.26
C VAL A 469 -17.57 -43.68 16.30
N GLN A 470 -16.57 -44.48 15.97
CA GLN A 470 -15.76 -44.38 14.76
C GLN A 470 -16.22 -45.49 13.83
N GLU A 471 -16.95 -45.14 12.78
CA GLU A 471 -17.73 -46.07 11.96
C GLU A 471 -16.85 -47.16 11.34
N GLN A 472 -17.35 -48.40 11.39
CA GLN A 472 -16.65 -49.62 10.99
C GLN A 472 -15.32 -49.92 11.72
N VAL A 473 -14.95 -49.13 12.75
CA VAL A 473 -13.76 -49.35 13.58
C VAL A 473 -14.14 -49.79 15.00
N ARG A 474 -14.82 -48.92 15.76
CA ARG A 474 -15.18 -49.17 17.18
C ARG A 474 -16.15 -48.12 17.73
N TRP A 475 -16.89 -48.51 18.77
CA TRP A 475 -17.40 -47.55 19.75
C TRP A 475 -16.25 -47.04 20.62
N ILE A 476 -16.19 -45.72 20.80
CA ILE A 476 -15.21 -45.01 21.65
C ILE A 476 -15.80 -44.80 23.05
N GLN A 477 -17.10 -44.47 23.11
CA GLN A 477 -17.89 -44.42 24.33
C GLN A 477 -19.30 -44.96 24.07
N ASP A 478 -19.92 -45.52 25.09
CA ASP A 478 -21.30 -46.02 25.13
C ASP A 478 -21.86 -45.79 26.53
N ASN A 479 -23.19 -45.80 26.68
CA ASN A 479 -23.94 -45.58 27.92
C ASN A 479 -23.57 -44.29 28.67
N VAL A 480 -23.25 -43.22 27.94
CA VAL A 480 -22.94 -41.91 28.52
C VAL A 480 -24.23 -41.10 28.72
N GLY A 481 -24.36 -40.48 29.89
CA GLY A 481 -25.45 -39.53 30.17
C GLY A 481 -26.84 -40.14 30.15
N THR A 482 -26.99 -41.36 30.68
CA THR A 482 -28.26 -42.08 30.74
C THR A 482 -29.36 -41.26 31.42
N GLN A 483 -30.45 -40.96 30.71
CA GLN A 483 -31.61 -40.22 31.24
C GLN A 483 -32.90 -41.00 31.01
N VAL A 484 -33.82 -40.94 31.98
CA VAL A 484 -35.18 -41.48 31.80
C VAL A 484 -36.00 -40.44 31.05
N VAL A 485 -36.44 -40.79 29.84
CA VAL A 485 -37.34 -39.96 29.03
C VAL A 485 -38.73 -40.56 29.07
N THR A 486 -39.72 -39.72 29.40
CA THR A 486 -41.14 -40.09 29.39
C THR A 486 -41.85 -39.34 28.27
N VAL A 487 -42.53 -40.08 27.38
CA VAL A 487 -43.30 -39.54 26.26
C VAL A 487 -44.79 -39.51 26.62
N SER A 488 -45.31 -38.31 26.86
CA SER A 488 -46.72 -38.00 27.15
C SER A 488 -47.46 -37.48 25.89
N PRO A 489 -48.74 -37.09 25.90
CA PRO A 489 -49.37 -36.34 24.78
C PRO A 489 -49.12 -34.80 24.85
N VAL A 490 -49.21 -34.04 23.73
CA VAL A 490 -48.71 -32.63 23.59
C VAL A 490 -49.76 -31.52 23.72
N SER A 491 -49.33 -30.33 24.20
CA SER A 491 -49.95 -29.02 23.93
C SER A 491 -48.93 -27.86 23.72
N GLY A 492 -49.02 -27.06 22.63
CA GLY A 492 -48.37 -25.71 22.46
C GLY A 492 -47.19 -25.56 21.46
N ALA A 493 -47.01 -24.37 20.81
CA ALA A 493 -45.94 -24.07 19.80
C ALA A 493 -45.57 -22.56 19.66
N PHE A 494 -44.43 -22.20 19.03
CA PHE A 494 -43.67 -20.94 19.34
C PHE A 494 -43.26 -19.89 18.25
N ALA A 495 -43.21 -20.13 16.93
CA ALA A 495 -42.78 -19.08 15.95
C ALA A 495 -43.68 -19.05 14.71
N ARG A 496 -43.93 -17.86 14.13
CA ARG A 496 -45.00 -17.71 13.11
C ARG A 496 -44.77 -16.60 12.08
N ILE A 497 -44.84 -16.93 10.79
CA ILE A 497 -45.18 -16.00 9.70
C ILE A 497 -46.61 -15.50 9.91
N THR A 498 -46.76 -14.18 10.01
CA THR A 498 -48.05 -13.50 10.19
C THR A 498 -48.57 -12.85 8.91
N GLN A 499 -47.68 -12.47 7.99
CA GLN A 499 -48.03 -11.83 6.72
C GLN A 499 -47.01 -12.16 5.63
N VAL A 500 -47.48 -12.22 4.38
CA VAL A 500 -46.69 -12.45 3.17
C VAL A 500 -47.19 -11.52 2.07
N SER A 501 -46.28 -10.96 1.27
CA SER A 501 -46.59 -10.18 0.09
C SER A 501 -45.51 -10.40 -0.98
N MET A 502 -45.90 -10.59 -2.23
CA MET A 502 -45.00 -10.62 -3.38
C MET A 502 -45.46 -9.58 -4.41
N THR A 503 -44.61 -8.59 -4.70
CA THR A 503 -44.98 -7.45 -5.55
C THR A 503 -43.88 -7.08 -6.56
N PRO A 504 -44.27 -6.61 -7.76
CA PRO A 504 -45.58 -6.76 -8.39
C PRO A 504 -45.82 -8.22 -8.85
N THR A 505 -47.09 -8.64 -8.93
CA THR A 505 -47.48 -9.96 -9.49
C THR A 505 -47.53 -9.99 -11.01
N LYS A 506 -47.42 -8.81 -11.65
CA LYS A 506 -47.19 -8.67 -13.09
C LYS A 506 -45.90 -7.88 -13.24
N LEU A 507 -44.88 -8.57 -13.72
CA LEU A 507 -43.53 -8.06 -13.93
C LEU A 507 -43.27 -7.99 -15.42
N ASN A 508 -42.45 -7.04 -15.83
CA ASN A 508 -41.74 -7.16 -17.08
C ASN A 508 -40.51 -8.06 -16.92
N GLN A 509 -40.05 -8.61 -18.04
CA GLN A 509 -38.80 -9.34 -18.15
C GLN A 509 -37.63 -8.51 -17.59
N ASP A 510 -36.75 -9.16 -16.84
CA ASP A 510 -35.61 -8.60 -16.12
C ASP A 510 -35.97 -7.61 -14.98
N GLN A 511 -37.24 -7.57 -14.56
CA GLN A 511 -37.65 -6.90 -13.31
C GLN A 511 -37.57 -7.80 -12.08
N LEU A 512 -37.49 -7.14 -10.92
CA LEU A 512 -37.43 -7.78 -9.61
C LEU A 512 -38.83 -8.08 -9.06
N LEU A 513 -39.12 -9.35 -8.82
CA LEU A 513 -40.17 -9.77 -7.88
C LEU A 513 -39.67 -9.47 -6.47
N THR A 514 -40.22 -8.46 -5.81
CA THR A 514 -39.91 -8.16 -4.40
C THR A 514 -40.81 -8.99 -3.50
N VAL A 515 -40.19 -9.71 -2.58
CA VAL A 515 -40.82 -10.59 -1.61
C VAL A 515 -40.68 -9.97 -0.23
N SER A 516 -41.77 -9.94 0.53
CA SER A 516 -41.88 -9.32 1.84
C SER A 516 -42.60 -10.27 2.80
N ILE A 517 -41.91 -10.75 3.83
CA ILE A 517 -42.38 -11.82 4.73
C ILE A 517 -42.27 -11.33 6.17
N THR A 518 -43.40 -11.25 6.88
CA THR A 518 -43.44 -10.80 8.28
C THR A 518 -43.43 -12.00 9.21
N VAL A 519 -42.40 -12.09 10.05
CA VAL A 519 -42.19 -13.15 11.05
C VAL A 519 -42.39 -12.57 12.45
N GLN A 520 -43.17 -13.27 13.27
CA GLN A 520 -43.37 -12.99 14.69
C GLN A 520 -42.74 -14.11 15.53
N ASN A 521 -41.98 -13.70 16.55
CA ASN A 521 -41.48 -14.59 17.58
C ASN A 521 -42.50 -14.69 18.73
N ASN A 522 -43.26 -15.77 18.81
CA ASN A 522 -44.14 -16.06 19.95
C ASN A 522 -43.41 -16.86 21.06
N GLY A 523 -42.10 -17.04 20.92
CA GLY A 523 -41.20 -17.67 21.86
C GLY A 523 -40.77 -16.76 23.01
N ASN A 524 -40.07 -17.36 23.96
CA ASN A 524 -39.44 -16.70 25.09
C ASN A 524 -37.91 -16.48 24.90
N ALA A 525 -37.35 -16.85 23.75
CA ALA A 525 -35.95 -16.64 23.37
C ALA A 525 -35.83 -16.01 21.97
N PRO A 526 -34.78 -15.22 21.65
CA PRO A 526 -34.60 -14.64 20.32
C PRO A 526 -34.40 -15.68 19.21
N LEU A 527 -34.90 -15.43 18.01
CA LEU A 527 -34.63 -16.25 16.83
C LEU A 527 -33.31 -15.82 16.18
N VAL A 528 -32.29 -16.68 16.19
CA VAL A 528 -31.00 -16.45 15.49
C VAL A 528 -31.21 -16.62 13.98
N SER A 529 -30.44 -15.93 13.15
CA SER A 529 -30.57 -15.98 11.68
C SER A 529 -29.21 -15.93 10.98
N GLN A 530 -29.21 -16.10 9.65
CA GLN A 530 -28.03 -16.22 8.80
C GLN A 530 -28.24 -15.60 7.41
N GLY A 531 -27.16 -15.44 6.63
CA GLY A 531 -27.21 -14.87 5.29
C GLY A 531 -27.95 -15.70 4.22
N PRO A 532 -28.26 -15.08 3.06
CA PRO A 532 -28.04 -13.68 2.75
C PRO A 532 -29.00 -12.75 3.51
N ASN A 533 -28.55 -11.54 3.81
CA ASN A 533 -29.32 -10.57 4.59
C ASN A 533 -30.57 -10.06 3.84
N PRO A 534 -31.56 -9.46 4.55
CA PRO A 534 -32.66 -8.77 3.92
C PRO A 534 -32.18 -7.76 2.86
N GLY A 535 -32.82 -7.76 1.69
CA GLY A 535 -32.47 -6.94 0.53
C GLY A 535 -31.66 -7.64 -0.56
N PHE A 536 -31.13 -8.85 -0.32
CA PHE A 536 -30.36 -9.58 -1.33
C PHE A 536 -31.19 -9.93 -2.58
N VAL A 537 -30.55 -9.86 -3.75
CA VAL A 537 -31.17 -10.07 -5.07
C VAL A 537 -30.64 -11.35 -5.72
N TYR A 538 -31.54 -12.27 -6.07
CA TYR A 538 -31.25 -13.44 -6.88
C TYR A 538 -31.57 -13.19 -8.37
N ASP A 539 -30.84 -13.80 -9.29
CA ASP A 539 -31.29 -13.98 -10.67
C ASP A 539 -32.13 -15.27 -10.79
N GLU A 540 -33.08 -15.31 -11.72
CA GLU A 540 -33.85 -16.53 -11.99
C GLU A 540 -32.94 -17.69 -12.40
N GLY A 541 -32.99 -18.78 -11.63
CA GLY A 541 -32.12 -19.95 -11.79
C GLY A 541 -31.00 -20.04 -10.74
N ASP A 542 -30.73 -18.97 -10.00
CA ASP A 542 -29.86 -19.02 -8.82
C ASP A 542 -30.46 -19.88 -7.71
N THR A 543 -29.59 -20.31 -6.78
CA THR A 543 -29.99 -20.73 -5.45
C THR A 543 -29.15 -20.00 -4.40
N PHE A 544 -29.60 -19.97 -3.15
CA PHE A 544 -28.81 -19.47 -2.02
C PHE A 544 -27.42 -20.16 -1.94
N TYR A 545 -27.32 -21.41 -2.39
CA TYR A 545 -26.08 -22.17 -2.45
C TYR A 545 -25.16 -21.73 -3.60
N THR A 546 -25.68 -21.53 -4.82
CA THR A 546 -24.86 -21.04 -5.96
C THR A 546 -24.39 -19.61 -5.76
N ARG A 547 -25.05 -18.84 -4.88
CA ARG A 547 -24.63 -17.50 -4.45
C ARG A 547 -23.78 -17.48 -3.17
N GLY A 548 -23.37 -18.63 -2.64
CA GLY A 548 -22.35 -18.73 -1.59
C GLY A 548 -22.84 -18.69 -0.13
N PHE A 549 -24.13 -18.98 0.14
CA PHE A 549 -24.72 -18.88 1.49
C PHE A 549 -25.13 -20.25 2.07
N PRO A 550 -24.18 -21.14 2.45
CA PRO A 550 -24.47 -22.48 2.98
C PRO A 550 -25.32 -22.45 4.27
N ASP A 551 -25.88 -23.59 4.64
CA ASP A 551 -26.83 -23.69 5.76
C ASP A 551 -26.13 -23.64 7.13
N THR A 552 -26.56 -22.72 8.00
CA THR A 552 -26.21 -22.68 9.43
C THR A 552 -27.29 -23.37 10.26
N PRO A 553 -27.03 -24.53 10.89
CA PRO A 553 -28.01 -25.26 11.68
C PRO A 553 -28.66 -24.42 12.79
N GLY A 554 -29.97 -24.55 12.97
CA GLY A 554 -30.76 -23.86 13.98
C GLY A 554 -31.07 -22.40 13.68
N ALA A 555 -30.44 -21.77 12.68
CA ALA A 555 -30.73 -20.41 12.25
C ALA A 555 -32.05 -20.36 11.45
N PHE A 556 -32.81 -19.29 11.61
CA PHE A 556 -34.08 -19.09 10.90
C PHE A 556 -33.84 -18.37 9.58
N ARG A 557 -34.40 -18.89 8.48
CA ARG A 557 -34.54 -18.16 7.21
C ARG A 557 -35.99 -18.22 6.73
N VAL A 558 -36.35 -17.24 5.91
CA VAL A 558 -37.56 -17.29 5.09
C VAL A 558 -37.17 -17.62 3.65
N GLY A 559 -37.96 -18.45 2.98
CA GLY A 559 -37.67 -18.93 1.63
C GLY A 559 -38.84 -18.78 0.68
N VAL A 560 -38.57 -18.85 -0.62
CA VAL A 560 -39.57 -18.85 -1.71
C VAL A 560 -39.41 -20.09 -2.59
N ASP A 561 -40.53 -20.76 -2.87
CA ASP A 561 -40.66 -21.86 -3.83
C ASP A 561 -41.76 -21.54 -4.86
N PHE A 562 -41.87 -22.32 -5.93
CA PHE A 562 -42.74 -22.07 -7.07
C PHE A 562 -43.15 -23.33 -7.85
N ASP A 563 -44.26 -23.22 -8.59
CA ASP A 563 -44.77 -24.35 -9.39
C ASP A 563 -43.74 -24.80 -10.45
N GLY A 564 -43.49 -26.12 -10.51
CA GLY A 564 -42.57 -26.71 -11.47
C GLY A 564 -41.08 -26.50 -11.15
N ARG A 565 -40.75 -26.18 -9.89
CA ARG A 565 -39.36 -26.14 -9.42
C ARG A 565 -38.62 -27.46 -9.69
N THR A 566 -37.35 -27.32 -10.09
CA THR A 566 -36.37 -28.42 -10.15
C THR A 566 -35.18 -28.08 -9.23
N GLY A 567 -34.48 -29.09 -8.71
CA GLY A 567 -33.32 -28.89 -7.82
C GLY A 567 -33.66 -28.72 -6.33
N ILE A 568 -33.05 -27.72 -5.68
CA ILE A 568 -33.09 -27.48 -4.22
C ILE A 568 -34.46 -26.92 -3.78
N ASP A 569 -34.96 -27.37 -2.62
CA ASP A 569 -36.20 -26.88 -1.98
C ASP A 569 -36.09 -25.40 -1.55
N HIS A 570 -37.09 -24.58 -1.87
CA HIS A 570 -37.08 -23.12 -1.65
C HIS A 570 -35.73 -22.47 -2.02
N PRO A 571 -35.38 -22.35 -3.32
CA PRO A 571 -34.02 -22.01 -3.76
C PRO A 571 -33.61 -20.57 -3.44
N TYR A 572 -34.56 -19.66 -3.30
CA TYR A 572 -34.32 -18.26 -2.93
C TYR A 572 -34.64 -18.09 -1.43
N ARG A 573 -33.63 -17.78 -0.61
CA ARG A 573 -33.78 -17.63 0.86
C ARG A 573 -33.13 -16.36 1.38
N TRP A 574 -33.65 -15.84 2.48
CA TRP A 574 -33.13 -14.67 3.19
C TRP A 574 -33.16 -14.87 4.71
N GLY A 575 -32.18 -14.29 5.39
CA GLY A 575 -32.15 -14.15 6.84
C GLY A 575 -33.12 -13.11 7.36
N LEU A 576 -33.39 -13.18 8.66
CA LEU A 576 -34.16 -12.20 9.43
C LEU A 576 -33.36 -10.91 9.73
N GLY A 577 -32.10 -10.84 9.30
CA GLY A 577 -31.11 -9.85 9.72
C GLY A 577 -30.52 -10.20 11.09
N ALA A 578 -30.46 -9.22 12.00
CA ALA A 578 -30.11 -9.48 13.40
C ALA A 578 -31.08 -10.48 14.06
N PRO A 579 -30.77 -11.06 15.24
CA PRO A 579 -31.73 -11.92 15.94
C PRO A 579 -33.08 -11.24 16.21
N LEU A 580 -34.17 -12.00 16.17
CA LEU A 580 -35.56 -11.51 16.37
C LEU A 580 -36.00 -11.78 17.82
N ALA A 581 -36.14 -10.75 18.65
CA ALA A 581 -36.38 -10.87 20.09
C ALA A 581 -37.75 -11.50 20.44
N PRO A 582 -37.95 -12.03 21.66
CA PRO A 582 -39.23 -12.53 22.15
C PRO A 582 -40.36 -11.50 21.99
N GLY A 583 -41.49 -11.89 21.41
CA GLY A 583 -42.61 -11.01 21.09
C GLY A 583 -42.39 -10.07 19.90
N GLU A 584 -41.16 -9.94 19.38
CA GLU A 584 -40.85 -9.07 18.26
C GLU A 584 -41.49 -9.59 16.96
N THR A 585 -41.91 -8.66 16.10
CA THR A 585 -42.40 -8.93 14.75
C THR A 585 -41.60 -8.10 13.76
N ARG A 586 -41.06 -8.72 12.71
CA ARG A 586 -40.21 -8.05 11.72
C ARG A 586 -40.55 -8.50 10.30
N THR A 587 -40.50 -7.57 9.37
CA THR A 587 -40.69 -7.81 7.94
C THR A 587 -39.34 -7.97 7.26
N ILE A 588 -39.18 -9.08 6.56
CA ILE A 588 -37.97 -9.47 5.83
C ILE A 588 -38.23 -9.25 4.34
N THR A 589 -37.35 -8.50 3.68
CA THR A 589 -37.44 -8.19 2.26
C THR A 589 -36.35 -8.87 1.46
N GLY A 590 -36.61 -9.14 0.19
CA GLY A 590 -35.65 -9.69 -0.76
C GLY A 590 -36.23 -9.69 -2.17
N SER A 591 -35.40 -9.96 -3.19
CA SER A 591 -35.84 -9.87 -4.58
C SER A 591 -35.33 -10.99 -5.48
N ILE A 592 -36.11 -11.32 -6.52
CA ILE A 592 -35.74 -12.29 -7.56
C ILE A 592 -35.95 -11.63 -8.93
N ARG A 593 -34.90 -11.53 -9.76
CA ARG A 593 -34.96 -11.01 -11.13
C ARG A 593 -35.48 -12.09 -12.08
N LEU A 594 -36.72 -11.95 -12.53
CA LEU A 594 -37.35 -12.94 -13.42
C LEU A 594 -37.07 -12.64 -14.88
N LYS A 595 -36.48 -13.61 -15.59
CA LYS A 595 -35.94 -13.48 -16.96
C LYS A 595 -36.79 -14.23 -17.98
N ASN A 596 -37.46 -15.31 -17.58
CA ASN A 596 -38.27 -16.13 -18.48
C ASN A 596 -39.73 -15.68 -18.50
N LEU A 597 -40.30 -15.52 -19.70
CA LEU A 597 -41.73 -15.22 -19.90
C LEU A 597 -42.58 -16.42 -19.45
N GLN A 598 -43.28 -16.28 -18.32
CA GLN A 598 -44.02 -17.36 -17.69
C GLN A 598 -45.10 -16.84 -16.72
N SER A 599 -46.05 -17.70 -16.37
CA SER A 599 -46.94 -17.52 -15.21
C SER A 599 -46.81 -18.74 -14.29
N LYS A 600 -46.39 -18.53 -13.04
CA LYS A 600 -46.23 -19.57 -12.01
C LYS A 600 -46.81 -19.07 -10.69
N ASN A 601 -47.32 -19.95 -9.84
CA ASN A 601 -47.54 -19.59 -8.45
C ASN A 601 -46.21 -19.70 -7.68
N TYR A 602 -45.96 -18.72 -6.82
CA TYR A 602 -44.87 -18.67 -5.85
C TYR A 602 -45.47 -18.71 -4.43
N TRP A 603 -44.81 -19.31 -3.46
CA TRP A 603 -45.22 -19.30 -2.04
C TRP A 603 -43.99 -19.22 -1.13
N VAL A 604 -44.22 -19.04 0.17
CA VAL A 604 -43.15 -18.92 1.16
C VAL A 604 -43.27 -19.92 2.30
N GLY A 605 -42.13 -20.21 2.91
CA GLY A 605 -42.02 -20.92 4.18
C GLY A 605 -41.10 -20.21 5.18
N LEU A 606 -41.19 -20.63 6.44
CA LEU A 606 -40.25 -20.33 7.51
C LEU A 606 -39.52 -21.61 7.88
N VAL A 607 -38.22 -21.66 7.61
CA VAL A 607 -37.36 -22.78 7.96
C VAL A 607 -36.53 -22.42 9.18
N GLN A 608 -36.48 -23.33 10.16
CA GLN A 608 -35.35 -23.41 11.06
C GLN A 608 -34.35 -24.37 10.42
N GLU A 609 -33.24 -23.84 9.93
CA GLU A 609 -32.30 -24.52 9.05
C GLU A 609 -31.69 -25.76 9.72
N ALA A 610 -31.53 -26.83 8.94
CA ALA A 610 -31.26 -28.21 9.39
C ALA A 610 -32.29 -28.85 10.36
N THR A 611 -33.22 -28.11 10.97
CA THR A 611 -34.22 -28.64 11.92
C THR A 611 -35.54 -29.01 11.24
N ALA A 612 -36.30 -28.02 10.77
CA ALA A 612 -37.65 -28.22 10.21
C ALA A 612 -38.19 -26.97 9.51
N TRP A 613 -39.08 -27.18 8.54
CA TRP A 613 -40.06 -26.16 8.16
C TRP A 613 -41.03 -25.95 9.33
N VAL A 614 -40.98 -24.76 9.91
CA VAL A 614 -41.90 -24.32 10.98
C VAL A 614 -43.26 -24.00 10.37
N GLN A 615 -43.26 -23.41 9.18
CA GLN A 615 -44.42 -23.23 8.30
C GLN A 615 -43.98 -23.28 6.84
N ASP A 616 -44.88 -23.69 5.95
CA ASP A 616 -44.67 -23.79 4.50
C ASP A 616 -46.00 -23.49 3.76
N ASN A 617 -45.94 -23.28 2.45
CA ASN A 617 -47.06 -23.05 1.53
C ASN A 617 -47.93 -21.84 1.92
N LEU A 618 -47.30 -20.79 2.46
CA LEU A 618 -47.98 -19.55 2.83
C LEU A 618 -47.91 -18.51 1.72
N GLY A 619 -48.96 -17.67 1.64
CA GLY A 619 -49.00 -16.55 0.70
C GLY A 619 -48.93 -16.94 -0.77
N LYS A 620 -49.39 -18.16 -1.13
CA LYS A 620 -49.30 -18.67 -2.51
C LYS A 620 -49.99 -17.72 -3.51
N GLN A 621 -49.21 -17.19 -4.44
CA GLN A 621 -49.60 -16.08 -5.31
C GLN A 621 -49.07 -16.28 -6.73
N MET A 622 -49.93 -16.04 -7.74
CA MET A 622 -49.53 -16.15 -9.15
C MET A 622 -48.72 -14.91 -9.57
N VAL A 623 -47.53 -15.15 -10.10
CA VAL A 623 -46.64 -14.14 -10.68
C VAL A 623 -46.52 -14.39 -12.17
N THR A 624 -46.69 -13.34 -12.97
CA THR A 624 -46.63 -13.36 -14.44
C THR A 624 -45.55 -12.41 -14.95
N VAL A 625 -44.70 -12.91 -15.85
CA VAL A 625 -43.61 -12.15 -16.49
C VAL A 625 -43.99 -11.87 -17.95
N THR A 626 -44.13 -10.60 -18.30
CA THR A 626 -44.42 -10.07 -19.65
C THR A 626 -43.17 -9.46 -20.30
N PRO A 627 -43.14 -9.24 -21.62
CA PRO A 627 -42.00 -8.57 -22.28
C PRO A 627 -41.74 -7.17 -21.72
N ALA A 628 -40.48 -6.73 -21.71
CA ALA A 628 -40.11 -5.41 -21.20
C ALA A 628 -40.73 -4.24 -21.99
N THR A 629 -41.33 -3.29 -21.27
CA THR A 629 -41.96 -2.06 -21.82
C THR A 629 -41.25 -0.77 -21.39
N SER A 630 -40.03 -0.89 -20.87
CA SER A 630 -39.20 0.21 -20.36
C SER A 630 -37.72 -0.01 -20.73
N PRO A 631 -36.89 1.05 -20.70
CA PRO A 631 -35.44 0.92 -20.88
C PRO A 631 -34.81 -0.01 -19.85
N HIS A 632 -33.84 -0.82 -20.27
CA HIS A 632 -33.11 -1.75 -19.42
C HIS A 632 -31.70 -2.04 -19.96
N ILE A 633 -30.79 -2.37 -19.06
CA ILE A 633 -29.55 -3.07 -19.32
C ILE A 633 -29.91 -4.51 -19.72
N VAL A 634 -29.36 -4.96 -20.84
CA VAL A 634 -29.46 -6.31 -21.40
C VAL A 634 -28.32 -7.19 -20.91
N SER A 635 -27.11 -6.63 -20.76
CA SER A 635 -25.94 -7.34 -20.24
C SER A 635 -24.88 -6.38 -19.70
N VAL A 636 -24.03 -6.90 -18.82
CA VAL A 636 -22.86 -6.23 -18.24
C VAL A 636 -21.69 -7.21 -18.29
N ALA A 637 -20.50 -6.75 -18.64
CA ALA A 637 -19.28 -7.54 -18.62
C ALA A 637 -18.12 -6.74 -18.04
N PHE A 638 -17.44 -7.32 -17.04
CA PHE A 638 -16.24 -6.75 -16.41
C PHE A 638 -15.00 -7.48 -16.92
N SER A 639 -13.93 -6.76 -17.28
CA SER A 639 -12.67 -7.38 -17.70
C SER A 639 -11.44 -6.51 -17.42
N PRO A 640 -10.30 -7.11 -17.00
CA PRO A 640 -10.19 -8.46 -16.45
C PRO A 640 -10.82 -8.55 -15.05
N THR A 641 -11.13 -9.76 -14.57
CA THR A 641 -11.59 -9.98 -13.19
C THR A 641 -10.46 -10.01 -12.16
N SER A 642 -9.20 -10.08 -12.63
CA SER A 642 -8.02 -9.82 -11.82
C SER A 642 -7.01 -8.97 -12.58
N LEU A 643 -6.43 -7.97 -11.90
CA LEU A 643 -5.55 -6.95 -12.46
C LEU A 643 -4.47 -6.53 -11.44
N ALA A 644 -3.43 -5.85 -11.89
CA ALA A 644 -2.47 -5.22 -10.99
C ALA A 644 -2.95 -3.84 -10.52
N SER A 645 -2.43 -3.39 -9.38
CA SER A 645 -2.63 -2.04 -8.86
C SER A 645 -2.16 -1.01 -9.88
N GLY A 646 -3.07 -0.14 -10.30
CA GLY A 646 -2.84 0.88 -11.32
C GLY A 646 -3.35 0.51 -12.72
N ASP A 647 -3.76 -0.74 -12.95
CA ASP A 647 -4.38 -1.17 -14.23
C ASP A 647 -5.85 -0.70 -14.35
N LEU A 648 -6.38 -0.80 -15.58
CA LEU A 648 -7.77 -0.47 -15.89
C LEU A 648 -8.68 -1.70 -15.85
N LEU A 649 -9.72 -1.63 -15.01
CA LEU A 649 -10.92 -2.44 -15.13
C LEU A 649 -11.81 -1.84 -16.24
N ARG A 650 -11.99 -2.57 -17.34
CA ARG A 650 -12.96 -2.27 -18.39
C ARG A 650 -14.33 -2.82 -17.99
N VAL A 651 -15.39 -2.06 -18.24
CA VAL A 651 -16.77 -2.50 -18.07
C VAL A 651 -17.59 -2.19 -19.32
N ASP A 652 -18.20 -3.20 -19.92
CA ASP A 652 -19.10 -3.06 -21.07
C ASP A 652 -20.56 -3.24 -20.63
N PHE A 653 -21.45 -2.35 -21.06
CA PHE A 653 -22.88 -2.39 -20.82
C PHE A 653 -23.61 -2.46 -22.16
N ALA A 654 -24.56 -3.38 -22.32
CA ALA A 654 -25.54 -3.31 -23.41
C ALA A 654 -26.85 -2.75 -22.85
N VAL A 655 -27.37 -1.65 -23.43
CA VAL A 655 -28.62 -1.00 -22.99
C VAL A 655 -29.62 -1.01 -24.14
N ARG A 656 -30.87 -1.34 -23.85
CA ARG A 656 -31.99 -1.36 -24.79
C ARG A 656 -33.09 -0.40 -24.35
N ASN A 657 -33.57 0.44 -25.27
CA ASN A 657 -34.82 1.17 -25.07
C ASN A 657 -36.00 0.28 -25.47
N SER A 658 -36.69 -0.33 -24.51
CA SER A 658 -38.01 -0.97 -24.76
C SER A 658 -39.20 -0.08 -24.33
N GLY A 659 -38.96 1.19 -24.04
CA GLY A 659 -40.00 2.19 -23.81
C GLY A 659 -40.57 2.75 -25.11
N ALA A 660 -41.61 3.59 -24.98
CA ALA A 660 -42.29 4.24 -26.10
C ALA A 660 -41.71 5.62 -26.49
N THR A 661 -40.71 6.12 -25.75
CA THR A 661 -40.12 7.45 -25.90
C THR A 661 -38.60 7.36 -26.08
N THR A 662 -38.03 8.27 -26.86
CA THR A 662 -36.57 8.46 -26.99
C THR A 662 -35.93 8.75 -25.63
N LEU A 663 -34.76 8.18 -25.37
CA LEU A 663 -34.01 8.40 -24.13
C LEU A 663 -32.97 9.49 -24.36
N THR A 664 -33.06 10.62 -23.66
CA THR A 664 -31.97 11.61 -23.63
C THR A 664 -30.88 11.14 -22.68
N THR A 665 -29.63 11.54 -22.92
CA THR A 665 -28.47 11.11 -22.14
C THR A 665 -27.51 12.28 -21.90
N GLN A 666 -26.50 12.06 -21.06
CA GLN A 666 -25.49 13.06 -20.70
C GLN A 666 -24.15 12.41 -20.36
N GLY A 667 -23.08 13.21 -20.39
CA GLY A 667 -21.74 12.77 -20.06
C GLY A 667 -21.51 12.33 -18.59
N PRO A 668 -20.35 11.74 -18.29
CA PRO A 668 -19.22 11.56 -19.23
C PRO A 668 -19.51 10.55 -20.34
N GLU A 669 -18.92 10.76 -21.51
CA GLU A 669 -19.15 9.92 -22.68
C GLU A 669 -18.54 8.51 -22.53
N PRO A 670 -19.04 7.51 -23.29
CA PRO A 670 -18.42 6.19 -23.36
C PRO A 670 -16.91 6.27 -23.62
N GLY A 671 -16.13 5.51 -22.87
CA GLY A 671 -14.67 5.51 -22.88
C GLY A 671 -14.01 6.39 -21.81
N PHE A 672 -14.76 7.19 -21.06
CA PHE A 672 -14.21 7.98 -19.95
C PHE A 672 -13.60 7.09 -18.84
N ILE A 673 -12.47 7.52 -18.28
CA ILE A 673 -11.71 6.81 -17.25
C ILE A 673 -11.86 7.51 -15.90
N TYR A 674 -12.34 6.75 -14.92
CA TYR A 674 -12.28 7.09 -13.50
C TYR A 674 -11.03 6.51 -12.85
N ASP A 675 -10.44 7.23 -11.89
CA ASP A 675 -9.55 6.65 -10.89
C ASP A 675 -10.38 6.16 -9.69
N GLU A 676 -9.90 5.14 -8.97
CA GLU A 676 -10.55 4.66 -7.75
C GLU A 676 -10.71 5.77 -6.71
N GLY A 677 -11.95 5.95 -6.22
CA GLY A 677 -12.33 7.02 -5.30
C GLY A 677 -12.97 8.24 -5.97
N ASP A 678 -12.90 8.34 -7.30
CA ASP A 678 -13.63 9.37 -8.05
C ASP A 678 -15.15 9.16 -7.99
N THR A 679 -15.87 10.24 -8.25
CA THR A 679 -17.29 10.24 -8.60
C THR A 679 -17.54 11.05 -9.88
N PHE A 680 -18.62 10.77 -10.61
CA PHE A 680 -19.02 11.56 -11.78
C PHE A 680 -19.09 13.07 -11.48
N ASP A 681 -19.52 13.43 -10.27
CA ASP A 681 -19.70 14.80 -9.81
C ASP A 681 -18.36 15.47 -9.50
N SER A 682 -17.46 14.77 -8.79
CA SER A 682 -16.09 15.22 -8.53
C SER A 682 -15.26 15.43 -9.80
N ARG A 683 -15.63 14.74 -10.88
CA ARG A 683 -15.03 14.88 -12.22
C ARG A 683 -15.77 15.88 -13.12
N GLY A 684 -16.75 16.63 -12.58
CA GLY A 684 -17.41 17.77 -13.23
C GLY A 684 -18.71 17.49 -13.99
N PHE A 685 -19.26 16.27 -13.94
CA PHE A 685 -20.39 15.84 -14.78
C PHE A 685 -21.74 15.87 -14.04
N ALA A 686 -22.13 17.05 -13.56
CA ALA A 686 -23.36 17.28 -12.80
C ALA A 686 -24.60 16.60 -13.42
N ALA A 687 -25.43 16.00 -12.56
CA ALA A 687 -26.63 15.28 -12.99
C ALA A 687 -27.75 16.24 -13.44
N VAL A 688 -28.21 16.10 -14.69
CA VAL A 688 -29.32 16.85 -15.29
C VAL A 688 -30.59 16.02 -15.22
N ALA A 689 -31.61 16.54 -14.56
CA ALA A 689 -32.85 15.80 -14.30
C ALA A 689 -33.51 15.27 -15.60
N GLY A 690 -33.85 13.98 -15.61
CA GLY A 690 -34.49 13.30 -16.73
C GLY A 690 -33.55 12.66 -17.75
N ASN A 691 -32.25 12.99 -17.75
CA ASN A 691 -31.27 12.34 -18.64
C ASN A 691 -30.84 10.97 -18.11
N MET A 692 -30.49 10.06 -19.00
CA MET A 692 -30.11 8.69 -18.66
C MET A 692 -28.59 8.48 -18.63
N ARG A 693 -28.15 7.66 -17.65
CA ARG A 693 -26.79 7.13 -17.55
C ARG A 693 -26.80 5.66 -17.10
N VAL A 694 -25.76 4.92 -17.46
CA VAL A 694 -25.37 3.69 -16.75
C VAL A 694 -24.35 4.04 -15.66
N GLY A 695 -24.27 3.25 -14.61
CA GLY A 695 -23.27 3.44 -13.55
C GLY A 695 -22.78 2.15 -12.94
N ILE A 696 -21.74 2.24 -12.12
CA ILE A 696 -21.14 1.15 -11.35
C ILE A 696 -21.09 1.54 -9.86
N ASP A 697 -21.57 0.63 -9.02
CA ASP A 697 -21.43 0.63 -7.56
C ASP A 697 -20.67 -0.64 -7.12
N PHE A 698 -20.32 -0.73 -5.84
CA PHE A 698 -19.48 -1.79 -5.29
C PHE A 698 -19.69 -2.03 -3.79
N GLU A 699 -19.32 -3.22 -3.34
CA GLU A 699 -19.45 -3.63 -1.94
C GLU A 699 -18.66 -2.70 -1.01
N GLY A 700 -19.27 -2.30 0.10
CA GLY A 700 -18.66 -1.42 1.09
C GLY A 700 -18.47 0.03 0.61
N ARG A 701 -19.15 0.46 -0.46
CA ARG A 701 -19.12 1.86 -0.92
C ARG A 701 -19.55 2.84 0.18
N THR A 702 -18.77 3.91 0.31
CA THR A 702 -19.14 5.13 1.06
C THR A 702 -19.46 6.28 0.09
N GLY A 703 -20.24 7.28 0.53
CA GLY A 703 -20.55 8.46 -0.30
C GLY A 703 -21.76 8.29 -1.24
N ILE A 704 -21.61 8.73 -2.50
CA ILE A 704 -22.68 8.77 -3.52
C ILE A 704 -22.92 7.42 -4.19
N ASP A 705 -24.19 7.06 -4.32
CA ASP A 705 -24.71 5.89 -5.06
C ASP A 705 -24.21 5.82 -6.51
N HIS A 706 -23.72 4.66 -6.95
CA HIS A 706 -23.08 4.42 -8.26
C HIS A 706 -22.12 5.56 -8.67
N PRO A 707 -20.93 5.69 -8.05
CA PRO A 707 -20.07 6.86 -8.22
C PRO A 707 -19.51 6.99 -9.65
N TYR A 708 -19.24 5.88 -10.33
CA TYR A 708 -18.73 5.86 -11.70
C TYR A 708 -19.91 5.78 -12.67
N ARG A 709 -20.13 6.76 -13.56
CA ARG A 709 -21.28 6.79 -14.49
C ARG A 709 -20.88 7.19 -15.90
N TRP A 710 -21.61 6.70 -16.90
CA TRP A 710 -21.42 7.03 -18.32
C TRP A 710 -22.74 7.29 -19.02
N GLY A 711 -22.71 8.19 -20.00
CA GLY A 711 -23.79 8.40 -20.96
C GLY A 711 -23.95 7.24 -21.93
N LEU A 712 -25.06 7.25 -22.67
CA LEU A 712 -25.39 6.27 -23.72
C LEU A 712 -24.71 6.59 -25.07
N GLY A 713 -23.87 7.63 -25.12
CA GLY A 713 -23.19 8.15 -26.32
C GLY A 713 -24.07 9.02 -27.22
N ALA A 714 -25.34 8.64 -27.39
CA ALA A 714 -26.35 9.40 -28.12
C ALA A 714 -27.75 9.13 -27.55
N PRO A 715 -28.76 9.96 -27.88
CA PRO A 715 -30.14 9.64 -27.56
C PRO A 715 -30.58 8.31 -28.20
N LEU A 716 -31.31 7.47 -27.45
CA LEU A 716 -31.64 6.10 -27.86
C LEU A 716 -33.14 5.96 -28.20
N GLU A 717 -33.47 5.65 -29.45
CA GLU A 717 -34.86 5.60 -29.91
C GLU A 717 -35.60 4.32 -29.46
N PRO A 718 -36.95 4.33 -29.39
CA PRO A 718 -37.75 3.15 -29.08
C PRO A 718 -37.37 1.91 -29.91
N GLY A 719 -37.09 0.82 -29.23
CA GLY A 719 -36.68 -0.46 -29.81
C GLY A 719 -35.16 -0.61 -30.07
N GLN A 720 -34.38 0.48 -30.03
CA GLN A 720 -32.93 0.43 -30.28
C GLN A 720 -32.13 -0.13 -29.09
N SER A 721 -30.88 -0.51 -29.36
CA SER A 721 -29.90 -0.90 -28.35
C SER A 721 -28.54 -0.31 -28.67
N THR A 722 -27.76 -0.01 -27.63
CA THR A 722 -26.39 0.54 -27.74
C THR A 722 -25.46 -0.19 -26.77
N THR A 723 -24.16 -0.14 -27.04
CA THR A 723 -23.11 -0.65 -26.14
C THR A 723 -22.28 0.51 -25.63
N ILE A 724 -22.14 0.60 -24.31
CA ILE A 724 -21.32 1.58 -23.61
C ILE A 724 -20.10 0.83 -23.08
N THR A 725 -18.91 1.41 -23.21
CA THR A 725 -17.71 0.94 -22.51
C THR A 725 -17.27 1.99 -21.52
N GLY A 726 -16.98 1.60 -20.29
CA GLY A 726 -16.41 2.42 -19.23
C GLY A 726 -15.10 1.83 -18.71
N TYR A 727 -14.31 2.65 -18.03
CA TYR A 727 -13.03 2.24 -17.43
C TYR A 727 -12.85 2.80 -16.02
N ILE A 728 -12.35 1.98 -15.10
CA ILE A 728 -12.03 2.36 -13.71
C ILE A 728 -10.60 1.90 -13.43
N ARG A 729 -9.71 2.79 -12.99
CA ARG A 729 -8.35 2.44 -12.57
C ARG A 729 -8.34 2.09 -11.09
N LEU A 730 -8.17 0.82 -10.77
CA LEU A 730 -8.13 0.35 -9.38
C LEU A 730 -6.70 0.37 -8.85
N LYS A 731 -6.50 0.94 -7.65
CA LYS A 731 -5.20 1.24 -7.05
C LYS A 731 -5.02 0.51 -5.71
N ASN A 732 -6.09 0.32 -4.94
CA ASN A 732 -6.00 -0.39 -3.68
C ASN A 732 -5.99 -1.91 -3.94
N THR A 733 -5.05 -2.62 -3.32
CA THR A 733 -5.04 -4.10 -3.32
C THR A 733 -6.24 -4.60 -2.51
N GLN A 734 -7.17 -5.29 -3.18
CA GLN A 734 -8.46 -5.67 -2.61
C GLN A 734 -9.17 -6.73 -3.45
N SER A 735 -10.19 -7.37 -2.88
CA SER A 735 -11.18 -8.14 -3.63
C SER A 735 -12.56 -7.78 -3.12
N ARG A 736 -13.45 -7.30 -4.00
CA ARG A 736 -14.83 -6.90 -3.64
C ARG A 736 -15.77 -7.03 -4.84
N ASP A 737 -17.07 -7.10 -4.58
CA ASP A 737 -18.09 -7.14 -5.64
C ASP A 737 -18.34 -5.75 -6.25
N TYR A 738 -18.52 -5.71 -7.57
CA TYR A 738 -18.94 -4.55 -8.37
C TYR A 738 -20.20 -4.89 -9.16
N TRP A 739 -21.12 -3.96 -9.36
CA TRP A 739 -22.34 -4.18 -10.17
C TRP A 739 -22.79 -2.89 -10.87
N ALA A 740 -23.68 -3.04 -11.84
CA ALA A 740 -24.20 -1.92 -12.63
C ALA A 740 -25.65 -1.55 -12.31
N GLY A 741 -25.98 -0.30 -12.60
CA GLY A 741 -27.34 0.25 -12.58
C GLY A 741 -27.63 1.12 -13.80
N LEU A 742 -28.92 1.34 -14.06
CA LEU A 742 -29.44 2.25 -15.08
C LEU A 742 -30.30 3.32 -14.42
N VAL A 743 -29.89 4.58 -14.52
CA VAL A 743 -30.56 5.72 -13.87
C VAL A 743 -31.17 6.66 -14.90
N THR A 744 -32.37 7.14 -14.60
CA THR A 744 -32.89 8.42 -15.09
C THR A 744 -32.60 9.45 -14.01
N GLU A 745 -31.62 10.33 -14.26
CA GLU A 745 -31.03 11.24 -13.28
C GLU A 745 -32.09 12.10 -12.59
N TRP A 746 -32.00 12.22 -11.27
CA TRP A 746 -32.98 12.86 -10.38
C TRP A 746 -34.44 12.35 -10.47
N VAL A 747 -34.71 11.26 -11.20
CA VAL A 747 -36.06 10.68 -11.32
C VAL A 747 -36.13 9.32 -10.64
N ALA A 748 -35.38 8.32 -11.14
CA ALA A 748 -35.39 6.96 -10.60
C ALA A 748 -34.24 6.11 -11.15
N TRP A 749 -33.76 5.15 -10.35
CA TRP A 749 -33.11 3.96 -10.89
C TRP A 749 -34.17 3.08 -11.56
N LEU A 750 -33.97 2.77 -12.84
CA LEU A 750 -34.81 1.83 -13.58
C LEU A 750 -34.37 0.38 -13.31
N GLN A 751 -33.08 0.18 -13.08
CA GLN A 751 -32.46 -1.08 -12.71
C GLN A 751 -31.22 -0.83 -11.85
N ASP A 752 -30.92 -1.80 -10.99
CA ASP A 752 -29.76 -1.84 -10.09
C ASP A 752 -29.30 -3.32 -9.94
N HIS A 753 -28.11 -3.53 -9.38
CA HIS A 753 -27.45 -4.82 -9.13
C HIS A 753 -27.34 -5.72 -10.39
N GLN A 754 -27.12 -5.11 -11.56
CA GLN A 754 -26.97 -5.83 -12.83
C GLN A 754 -25.54 -6.36 -12.98
N GLY A 755 -25.41 -7.65 -13.26
CA GLY A 755 -24.13 -8.29 -13.60
C GLY A 755 -23.06 -8.29 -12.49
N THR A 756 -23.46 -8.40 -11.22
CA THR A 756 -22.54 -8.40 -10.07
C THR A 756 -21.36 -9.34 -10.25
N GLN A 757 -20.14 -8.83 -10.10
CA GLN A 757 -18.88 -9.55 -10.31
C GLN A 757 -17.83 -9.13 -9.28
N THR A 758 -17.19 -10.11 -8.63
CA THR A 758 -16.01 -9.88 -7.78
C THR A 758 -14.80 -9.53 -8.63
N ILE A 759 -14.07 -8.47 -8.28
CA ILE A 759 -12.83 -8.03 -8.95
C ILE A 759 -11.68 -8.06 -7.96
N THR A 760 -10.55 -8.69 -8.33
CA THR A 760 -9.36 -8.84 -7.48
C THR A 760 -8.17 -8.03 -7.99
N VAL A 761 -7.80 -6.99 -7.23
CA VAL A 761 -6.64 -6.14 -7.50
C VAL A 761 -5.44 -6.65 -6.71
N THR A 762 -4.34 -6.92 -7.41
CA THR A 762 -3.07 -7.42 -6.85
C THR A 762 -2.00 -6.33 -6.82
N PRO A 763 -0.93 -6.44 -6.01
CA PRO A 763 0.20 -5.50 -6.07
C PRO A 763 0.85 -5.47 -7.47
N SER A 764 1.37 -4.32 -7.91
CA SER A 764 2.12 -4.25 -9.17
C SER A 764 3.44 -5.02 -9.06
N THR A 765 3.78 -5.78 -10.12
CA THR A 765 4.80 -6.84 -10.07
C THR A 765 6.14 -6.49 -10.75
N GLY A 766 6.34 -5.23 -11.15
CA GLY A 766 7.57 -4.79 -11.80
C GLY A 766 7.92 -3.32 -11.51
N GLN A 767 9.22 -3.05 -11.46
CA GLN A 767 9.76 -1.68 -11.44
C GLN A 767 9.50 -1.00 -12.79
N PRO A 768 9.17 0.31 -12.83
CA PRO A 768 9.07 1.03 -14.09
C PRO A 768 10.41 1.04 -14.82
N GLN A 769 10.36 0.80 -16.12
CA GLN A 769 11.55 0.62 -16.95
C GLN A 769 11.88 1.89 -17.73
N VAL A 770 13.16 2.21 -17.81
CA VAL A 770 13.70 3.25 -18.69
C VAL A 770 14.76 2.62 -19.57
N ILE A 771 14.47 2.49 -20.86
CA ILE A 771 15.43 1.95 -21.83
C ILE A 771 16.19 3.10 -22.47
N HIS A 772 17.50 3.17 -22.27
CA HIS A 772 18.42 4.10 -22.92
C HIS A 772 19.13 3.38 -24.07
N VAL A 773 18.82 3.72 -25.32
CA VAL A 773 19.51 3.20 -26.50
C VAL A 773 20.50 4.23 -27.00
N HIS A 774 21.79 3.88 -27.05
CA HIS A 774 22.87 4.71 -27.58
C HIS A 774 23.47 4.05 -28.83
N ASN A 775 23.69 4.84 -29.88
CA ASN A 775 24.47 4.41 -31.03
C ASN A 775 25.29 5.60 -31.58
N ARG A 776 26.61 5.54 -31.43
CA ARG A 776 27.54 6.59 -31.91
C ARG A 776 27.50 6.85 -33.43
N LEU A 777 26.92 5.95 -34.22
CA LEU A 777 26.76 6.12 -35.67
C LEU A 777 25.45 6.81 -36.05
N ALA A 778 24.55 7.08 -35.08
CA ALA A 778 23.29 7.77 -35.33
C ALA A 778 23.50 9.22 -35.77
N THR A 779 24.60 9.85 -35.33
CA THR A 779 24.97 11.22 -35.73
C THR A 779 26.44 11.31 -36.12
N THR A 780 26.76 12.20 -37.06
CA THR A 780 28.14 12.47 -37.52
C THR A 780 28.46 13.96 -37.50
N TRP A 781 27.91 14.67 -36.52
CA TRP A 781 27.90 16.12 -36.47
C TRP A 781 29.27 16.73 -36.18
N ASN A 782 29.56 17.83 -36.87
CA ASN A 782 30.87 18.50 -36.91
C ASN A 782 30.80 19.98 -36.52
N GLY A 783 29.81 20.38 -35.71
CA GLY A 783 29.64 21.76 -35.23
C GLY A 783 28.82 22.69 -36.15
N GLN A 784 28.26 22.19 -37.25
CA GLN A 784 27.49 22.99 -38.20
C GLN A 784 26.07 23.31 -37.69
N GLN A 785 25.55 24.51 -37.98
CA GLN A 785 24.22 24.94 -37.51
C GLN A 785 23.08 24.02 -37.99
N LYS A 786 23.20 23.42 -39.17
CA LYS A 786 22.22 22.46 -39.71
C LYS A 786 22.45 21.03 -39.22
N TYR A 787 22.38 20.83 -37.90
CA TYR A 787 22.67 19.53 -37.28
C TYR A 787 21.81 18.37 -37.81
N TRP A 788 20.58 18.63 -38.26
CA TRP A 788 19.67 17.65 -38.84
C TRP A 788 20.14 17.02 -40.16
N GLU A 789 21.12 17.62 -40.85
CA GLU A 789 21.77 17.05 -42.04
C GLU A 789 22.81 15.96 -41.68
N PHE A 790 23.11 15.75 -40.39
CA PHE A 790 24.16 14.85 -39.89
C PHE A 790 23.60 13.66 -39.08
N ILE A 791 22.44 13.11 -39.48
CA ILE A 791 21.75 11.99 -38.82
C ILE A 791 21.58 10.82 -39.80
N ASP A 792 21.95 9.60 -39.39
CA ASP A 792 21.65 8.39 -40.16
C ASP A 792 20.26 7.83 -39.81
N GLN A 793 19.32 7.95 -40.75
CA GLN A 793 17.94 7.50 -40.59
C GLN A 793 17.81 5.99 -40.34
N ASN A 794 18.71 5.16 -40.89
CA ASN A 794 18.66 3.69 -40.72
C ASN A 794 19.15 3.29 -39.34
N VAL A 795 20.15 3.97 -38.79
CA VAL A 795 20.56 3.78 -37.40
C VAL A 795 19.44 4.19 -36.45
N VAL A 796 18.82 5.37 -36.64
CA VAL A 796 17.68 5.81 -35.82
C VAL A 796 16.47 4.86 -35.92
N ASN A 797 16.20 4.31 -37.11
CA ASN A 797 15.19 3.26 -37.31
C ASN A 797 15.46 2.02 -36.43
N ALA A 798 16.72 1.58 -36.34
CA ALA A 798 17.13 0.45 -35.53
C ALA A 798 17.09 0.75 -34.02
N MET A 799 17.43 1.99 -33.62
CA MET A 799 17.36 2.41 -32.21
C MET A 799 15.92 2.44 -31.68
N VAL A 800 14.96 2.99 -32.44
CA VAL A 800 13.53 2.99 -32.07
C VAL A 800 12.96 1.57 -32.01
N GLU A 801 13.35 0.71 -32.95
CA GLU A 801 12.97 -0.70 -32.92
C GLU A 801 13.49 -1.40 -31.66
N ARG A 802 14.79 -1.26 -31.36
CA ARG A 802 15.43 -1.83 -30.18
C ARG A 802 14.74 -1.37 -28.88
N GLY A 803 14.64 -0.05 -28.69
CA GLY A 803 14.09 0.54 -27.47
C GLY A 803 12.65 0.12 -27.17
N LEU A 804 11.79 0.08 -28.18
CA LEU A 804 10.39 -0.34 -28.01
C LEU A 804 10.25 -1.86 -27.82
N VAL A 805 11.08 -2.67 -28.47
CA VAL A 805 11.08 -4.14 -28.30
C VAL A 805 11.50 -4.52 -26.86
N ASP A 806 12.58 -3.94 -26.34
CA ASP A 806 13.02 -4.18 -24.95
C ASP A 806 12.02 -3.64 -23.92
N LEU A 807 11.52 -2.41 -24.08
CA LEU A 807 10.54 -1.79 -23.16
C LEU A 807 9.23 -2.60 -23.07
N THR A 808 8.82 -3.21 -24.18
CA THR A 808 7.57 -3.98 -24.22
C THR A 808 7.76 -5.47 -23.91
N GLY A 809 9.00 -5.97 -23.86
CA GLY A 809 9.31 -7.39 -23.73
C GLY A 809 8.78 -8.24 -24.89
N THR A 810 8.72 -7.66 -26.11
CA THR A 810 8.21 -8.35 -27.30
C THR A 810 9.36 -8.82 -28.20
N THR A 811 9.07 -9.29 -29.42
CA THR A 811 10.07 -9.79 -30.39
C THR A 811 10.05 -9.04 -31.72
N SER A 812 9.16 -8.06 -31.90
CA SER A 812 9.07 -7.26 -33.13
C SER A 812 8.52 -5.86 -32.85
N LEU A 813 8.93 -4.86 -33.63
CA LEU A 813 8.41 -3.49 -33.53
C LEU A 813 6.88 -3.42 -33.74
N ALA A 814 6.33 -4.27 -34.61
CA ALA A 814 4.89 -4.31 -34.84
C ALA A 814 4.13 -4.82 -33.60
N ASP A 815 4.66 -5.82 -32.90
CA ASP A 815 4.02 -6.38 -31.70
C ASP A 815 4.22 -5.48 -30.47
N ALA A 816 5.37 -4.81 -30.36
CA ALA A 816 5.59 -3.75 -29.38
C ALA A 816 4.49 -2.68 -29.47
N TRP A 817 4.21 -2.18 -30.67
CA TRP A 817 3.14 -1.20 -30.85
C TRP A 817 1.73 -1.80 -30.75
N LYS A 818 1.49 -3.09 -31.03
CA LYS A 818 0.20 -3.73 -30.68
C LYS A 818 -0.03 -3.71 -29.18
N LYS A 819 1.01 -3.96 -28.37
CA LYS A 819 0.93 -3.90 -26.90
C LYS A 819 0.68 -2.48 -26.38
N LEU A 820 1.33 -1.46 -26.96
CA LEU A 820 1.14 -0.05 -26.56
C LEU A 820 -0.18 0.57 -27.06
N LEU A 821 -0.76 0.04 -28.15
CA LEU A 821 -1.97 0.57 -28.79
C LEU A 821 -2.96 -0.58 -29.09
N PRO A 822 -3.49 -1.26 -28.05
CA PRO A 822 -4.14 -2.57 -28.18
C PRO A 822 -5.53 -2.53 -28.85
N ASN A 823 -6.25 -1.41 -28.73
CA ASN A 823 -7.63 -1.28 -29.19
C ASN A 823 -7.78 -0.32 -30.39
N TYR A 824 -6.68 -0.05 -31.12
CA TYR A 824 -6.70 0.86 -32.26
C TYR A 824 -7.58 0.35 -33.41
N GLN A 825 -8.34 1.27 -33.98
CA GLN A 825 -9.16 1.07 -35.17
C GLN A 825 -8.85 2.17 -36.19
N SER A 826 -8.93 1.85 -37.49
CA SER A 826 -8.72 2.83 -38.56
C SER A 826 -9.64 4.04 -38.40
N GLY A 827 -9.10 5.25 -38.51
CA GLY A 827 -9.79 6.52 -38.26
C GLY A 827 -9.55 7.10 -36.85
N GLN A 828 -8.93 6.35 -35.93
CA GLN A 828 -8.57 6.85 -34.60
C GLN A 828 -7.24 7.60 -34.62
N GLY A 829 -7.25 8.89 -34.27
CA GLY A 829 -6.06 9.73 -34.27
C GLY A 829 -4.99 9.32 -33.27
N ILE A 830 -3.73 9.31 -33.72
CA ILE A 830 -2.53 9.09 -32.91
C ILE A 830 -1.67 10.35 -33.00
N ALA A 831 -1.70 11.18 -31.96
CA ALA A 831 -0.88 12.39 -31.90
C ALA A 831 0.55 12.09 -31.47
N ILE A 832 1.52 12.70 -32.13
CA ILE A 832 2.93 12.69 -31.75
C ILE A 832 3.28 14.12 -31.35
N LYS A 833 3.34 14.40 -30.04
CA LYS A 833 3.68 15.73 -29.51
C LYS A 833 5.20 15.90 -29.50
N ILE A 834 5.70 16.81 -30.33
CA ILE A 834 7.13 17.10 -30.48
C ILE A 834 7.51 18.45 -29.85
N ASN A 835 8.80 18.75 -29.75
CA ASN A 835 9.29 20.05 -29.28
C ASN A 835 9.87 20.90 -30.43
N MET A 836 9.21 21.99 -30.78
CA MET A 836 9.64 22.96 -31.82
C MET A 836 9.87 24.36 -31.24
N THR A 837 10.33 24.45 -29.98
CA THR A 837 10.46 25.71 -29.21
C THR A 837 11.14 26.85 -29.98
N ASN A 838 12.11 26.55 -30.84
CA ASN A 838 12.92 27.53 -31.59
C ASN A 838 12.48 27.75 -33.05
N GLY A 839 11.46 27.02 -33.53
CA GLY A 839 10.84 27.22 -34.84
C GLY A 839 11.79 27.06 -36.04
N GLY A 840 12.84 26.24 -35.90
CA GLY A 840 13.81 25.99 -36.97
C GLY A 840 14.81 27.13 -37.23
N ASN A 841 15.04 28.02 -36.26
CA ASN A 841 16.03 29.11 -36.37
C ASN A 841 17.51 28.64 -36.40
N GLY A 842 17.76 27.32 -36.37
CA GLY A 842 19.08 26.70 -36.32
C GLY A 842 19.55 26.29 -34.92
N ASN A 843 18.81 26.65 -33.87
CA ASN A 843 18.98 26.09 -32.53
C ASN A 843 18.25 24.74 -32.37
N LEU A 844 18.42 24.09 -31.22
CA LEU A 844 17.91 22.74 -30.99
C LEU A 844 16.37 22.70 -30.90
N ASP A 845 15.78 21.93 -31.81
CA ASP A 845 14.38 21.55 -32.01
C ASP A 845 14.32 20.04 -32.38
N GLN A 846 13.11 19.49 -32.57
CA GLN A 846 12.93 18.06 -32.86
C GLN A 846 13.54 17.64 -34.21
N THR A 847 14.18 16.47 -34.26
CA THR A 847 14.63 15.83 -35.51
C THR A 847 13.49 15.08 -36.21
N ILE A 848 13.36 15.20 -37.53
CA ILE A 848 12.34 14.45 -38.30
C ILE A 848 12.67 12.95 -38.33
N GLN A 849 13.94 12.59 -38.19
CA GLN A 849 14.43 11.21 -38.28
C GLN A 849 13.87 10.32 -37.15
N THR A 850 13.77 10.84 -35.94
CA THR A 850 13.11 10.17 -34.80
C THR A 850 11.62 9.94 -35.10
N ILE A 851 10.95 10.92 -35.70
CA ILE A 851 9.52 10.83 -36.05
C ILE A 851 9.30 9.81 -37.17
N ASN A 852 10.10 9.83 -38.24
CA ASN A 852 10.09 8.82 -39.30
C ASN A 852 10.25 7.40 -38.73
N ALA A 853 11.13 7.21 -37.74
CA ALA A 853 11.35 5.92 -37.11
C ALA A 853 10.18 5.45 -36.22
N ILE A 854 9.47 6.37 -35.56
CA ILE A 854 8.21 6.10 -34.84
C ILE A 854 7.10 5.73 -35.84
N VAL A 855 6.89 6.55 -36.87
CA VAL A 855 5.87 6.34 -37.92
C VAL A 855 6.08 5.01 -38.64
N ARG A 856 7.34 4.62 -38.91
CA ARG A 856 7.72 3.30 -39.46
C ARG A 856 7.06 2.16 -38.69
N GLY A 857 7.20 2.15 -37.37
CA GLY A 857 6.63 1.11 -36.51
C GLY A 857 5.10 1.13 -36.46
N LEU A 858 4.51 2.32 -36.45
CA LEU A 858 3.05 2.50 -36.51
C LEU A 858 2.47 1.97 -37.83
N VAL A 859 3.09 2.27 -38.97
CA VAL A 859 2.66 1.74 -40.27
C VAL A 859 2.87 0.22 -40.35
N GLN A 860 3.99 -0.31 -39.84
CA GLN A 860 4.27 -1.75 -39.82
C GLN A 860 3.24 -2.59 -39.04
N ARG A 861 2.65 -2.07 -37.96
CA ARG A 861 1.53 -2.73 -37.25
C ARG A 861 0.16 -2.56 -37.93
N GLY A 862 0.06 -1.74 -38.98
CA GLY A 862 -1.18 -1.48 -39.73
C GLY A 862 -1.90 -0.16 -39.43
N VAL A 863 -1.27 0.82 -38.79
CA VAL A 863 -1.84 2.18 -38.65
C VAL A 863 -1.89 2.85 -40.03
N GLN A 864 -3.01 3.47 -40.36
CA GLN A 864 -3.13 4.26 -41.58
C GLN A 864 -2.35 5.58 -41.42
N PRO A 865 -1.52 6.01 -42.39
CA PRO A 865 -0.77 7.26 -42.28
C PRO A 865 -1.65 8.47 -41.94
N GLY A 866 -2.86 8.56 -42.49
CA GLY A 866 -3.83 9.63 -42.20
C GLY A 866 -4.33 9.73 -40.76
N ASP A 867 -4.08 8.71 -39.94
CA ASP A 867 -4.38 8.68 -38.51
C ASP A 867 -3.20 9.20 -37.66
N VAL A 868 -2.00 9.35 -38.22
CA VAL A 868 -0.81 9.81 -37.49
C VAL A 868 -0.64 11.32 -37.61
N TRP A 869 -0.60 11.99 -36.47
CA TRP A 869 -0.74 13.44 -36.34
C TRP A 869 0.47 14.05 -35.59
N VAL A 870 1.48 14.53 -36.31
CA VAL A 870 2.66 15.20 -35.71
C VAL A 870 2.28 16.63 -35.32
N THR A 871 2.48 17.04 -34.06
CA THR A 871 1.95 18.33 -33.58
C THR A 871 2.87 19.10 -32.63
N ASP A 872 2.91 20.42 -32.80
CA ASP A 872 3.30 21.41 -31.78
C ASP A 872 2.48 22.71 -32.01
N PRO A 873 1.29 22.84 -31.38
CA PRO A 873 0.28 23.87 -31.72
C PRO A 873 0.72 25.33 -31.68
N LEU A 874 1.80 25.67 -30.95
CA LEU A 874 2.28 27.05 -30.78
C LEU A 874 3.44 27.45 -31.72
N ARG A 875 3.80 26.59 -32.67
CA ARG A 875 5.00 26.76 -33.50
C ARG A 875 4.69 26.45 -34.95
N THR A 876 5.46 27.06 -35.86
CA THR A 876 5.44 26.70 -37.29
C THR A 876 6.51 25.66 -37.52
N PHE A 877 6.21 24.61 -38.29
CA PHE A 877 7.22 23.62 -38.65
C PHE A 877 8.12 24.14 -39.79
N PRO A 878 9.45 24.05 -39.66
CA PRO A 878 10.35 24.55 -40.70
C PRO A 878 10.32 23.64 -41.94
N PRO A 879 10.53 24.17 -43.16
CA PRO A 879 10.42 23.40 -44.40
C PRO A 879 11.25 22.11 -44.41
N HIS A 880 12.49 22.15 -43.92
CA HIS A 880 13.38 20.98 -43.87
C HIS A 880 12.82 19.81 -43.03
N PHE A 881 11.98 20.08 -42.03
CA PHE A 881 11.34 19.05 -41.21
C PHE A 881 10.17 18.39 -41.95
N ILE A 882 9.39 19.18 -42.69
CA ILE A 882 8.27 18.69 -43.51
C ILE A 882 8.78 17.94 -44.74
N GLU A 883 9.79 18.48 -45.41
CA GLU A 883 10.44 17.89 -46.60
C GLU A 883 11.21 16.60 -46.27
N GLY A 884 11.68 16.45 -45.02
CA GLY A 884 12.35 15.24 -44.53
C GLY A 884 11.40 14.09 -44.13
N ASN A 885 10.09 14.26 -44.25
CA ASN A 885 9.11 13.21 -43.97
C ASN A 885 9.16 12.09 -45.02
N LEU A 886 9.31 10.84 -44.57
CA LEU A 886 9.34 9.66 -45.43
C LEU A 886 7.97 8.99 -45.64
N TYR A 887 6.93 9.44 -44.93
CA TYR A 887 5.62 8.80 -44.91
C TYR A 887 4.54 9.74 -45.46
N PRO A 888 4.24 9.69 -46.78
CA PRO A 888 3.17 10.48 -47.37
C PRO A 888 1.82 10.09 -46.76
N GLY A 889 1.02 11.10 -46.40
CA GLY A 889 -0.31 10.93 -45.82
C GLY A 889 -0.39 11.13 -44.31
N ILE A 890 0.72 11.20 -43.57
CA ILE A 890 0.69 11.70 -42.19
C ILE A 890 0.33 13.18 -42.15
N LYS A 891 -0.25 13.63 -41.03
CA LYS A 891 -0.72 15.00 -40.85
C LYS A 891 0.22 15.77 -39.94
N PHE A 892 0.43 17.04 -40.28
CA PHE A 892 1.21 17.99 -39.49
C PHE A 892 0.27 19.07 -38.94
N TYR A 893 0.27 19.23 -37.63
CA TYR A 893 -0.60 20.16 -36.90
C TYR A 893 0.24 21.15 -36.12
N ASP A 894 0.52 22.25 -36.79
CA ASP A 894 1.30 23.38 -36.31
C ASP A 894 0.39 24.62 -36.17
N VAL A 895 0.97 25.77 -35.80
CA VAL A 895 0.21 27.01 -35.58
C VAL A 895 -0.56 27.49 -36.82
N THR A 896 -0.24 27.03 -38.04
CA THR A 896 -0.91 27.47 -39.28
C THR A 896 -2.22 26.72 -39.57
N VAL A 897 -2.47 25.59 -38.92
CA VAL A 897 -3.66 24.74 -39.13
C VAL A 897 -4.72 25.00 -38.04
N HIS A 898 -5.08 26.27 -37.86
CA HIS A 898 -5.87 26.78 -36.72
C HIS A 898 -7.16 26.01 -36.42
N ASP A 899 -7.88 25.54 -37.43
CA ASP A 899 -9.14 24.79 -37.29
C ASP A 899 -8.97 23.44 -36.56
N GLN A 900 -7.73 22.95 -36.42
CA GLN A 900 -7.41 21.69 -35.75
C GLN A 900 -6.41 21.86 -34.60
N THR A 901 -5.54 22.88 -34.63
CA THR A 901 -4.64 23.24 -33.51
C THR A 901 -5.20 24.22 -32.49
N GLY A 902 -6.45 24.64 -32.66
CA GLY A 902 -7.15 25.58 -31.78
C GLY A 902 -7.18 25.19 -30.29
N PHE A 903 -7.70 26.12 -29.49
CA PHE A 903 -7.93 25.95 -28.04
C PHE A 903 -9.41 26.23 -27.72
N THR A 904 -10.28 25.72 -28.58
CA THR A 904 -11.68 26.14 -28.70
C THR A 904 -12.65 25.21 -27.99
N SER A 905 -12.24 23.98 -27.66
CA SER A 905 -13.07 22.99 -26.98
C SER A 905 -13.76 23.53 -25.72
N ASN A 906 -15.01 23.11 -25.55
CA ASN A 906 -15.85 23.37 -24.38
C ASN A 906 -15.87 22.18 -23.38
N ASP A 907 -15.06 21.14 -23.59
CA ASP A 907 -14.86 20.09 -22.59
C ASP A 907 -14.33 20.73 -21.29
N PRO A 908 -14.94 20.48 -20.12
CA PRO A 908 -14.42 20.98 -18.84
C PRO A 908 -12.94 20.63 -18.59
N ASN A 909 -12.50 19.46 -19.08
CA ASN A 909 -11.13 18.97 -18.97
C ASN A 909 -10.17 19.63 -19.98
N ALA A 910 -10.67 20.38 -20.96
CA ALA A 910 -9.84 21.21 -21.84
C ALA A 910 -9.14 22.32 -21.06
N ILE A 911 -9.68 22.74 -19.92
CA ILE A 911 -9.10 23.76 -19.03
C ILE A 911 -8.23 23.09 -17.97
N ILE A 912 -7.01 23.60 -17.79
CA ILE A 912 -6.13 23.20 -16.68
C ILE A 912 -6.62 23.86 -15.39
N THR A 913 -7.20 23.07 -14.50
CA THR A 913 -7.48 23.48 -13.12
C THR A 913 -6.29 23.08 -12.25
N SER A 914 -5.63 24.07 -11.66
CA SER A 914 -4.47 23.87 -10.78
C SER A 914 -4.72 24.63 -9.47
N PRO A 915 -5.11 23.94 -8.37
CA PRO A 915 -5.49 24.60 -7.12
C PRO A 915 -4.25 25.15 -6.42
N THR A 916 -4.15 26.48 -6.33
CA THR A 916 -3.01 27.15 -5.71
C THR A 916 -3.11 27.16 -4.18
N PRO A 917 -1.98 27.02 -3.45
CA PRO A 917 -1.94 27.23 -2.00
C PRO A 917 -2.45 28.61 -1.57
N PRO A 918 -2.97 28.79 -0.34
CA PRO A 918 -3.64 30.02 0.10
C PRO A 918 -2.84 31.33 -0.03
N ASN A 919 -1.51 31.26 -0.11
CA ASN A 919 -0.61 32.41 -0.21
C ASN A 919 -0.07 32.63 -1.65
N ILE A 920 -0.54 31.86 -2.63
CA ILE A 920 -0.10 31.90 -4.03
C ILE A 920 -1.25 32.37 -4.92
N PRO A 921 -1.05 33.39 -5.80
CA PRO A 921 -2.10 33.86 -6.70
C PRO A 921 -2.62 32.76 -7.62
N THR A 922 -3.96 32.74 -7.79
CA THR A 922 -4.70 31.76 -8.60
C THR A 922 -4.04 31.51 -9.94
N PHE A 923 -3.82 30.22 -10.25
CA PHE A 923 -3.23 29.80 -11.51
C PHE A 923 -4.07 30.34 -12.70
N PRO A 924 -3.45 30.94 -13.74
CA PRO A 924 -4.18 31.50 -14.86
C PRO A 924 -4.98 30.42 -15.61
N GLN A 925 -6.10 30.81 -16.22
CA GLN A 925 -6.89 29.89 -17.04
C GLN A 925 -6.11 29.49 -18.30
N VAL A 926 -5.61 28.26 -18.32
CA VAL A 926 -4.90 27.65 -19.45
C VAL A 926 -5.79 26.60 -20.11
N LYS A 927 -5.74 26.49 -21.44
CA LYS A 927 -6.39 25.43 -22.22
C LYS A 927 -5.38 24.53 -22.94
N ILE A 928 -5.72 23.25 -23.07
CA ILE A 928 -5.05 22.26 -23.95
C ILE A 928 -5.55 22.41 -25.39
N SER A 929 -4.68 22.13 -26.38
CA SER A 929 -5.03 22.17 -27.80
C SER A 929 -6.03 21.07 -28.21
N ASP A 930 -6.93 21.44 -29.10
CA ASP A 930 -7.99 20.61 -29.65
C ASP A 930 -7.44 19.34 -30.36
N VAL A 931 -6.19 19.33 -30.84
CA VAL A 931 -5.52 18.11 -31.37
C VAL A 931 -5.45 17.00 -30.31
N LEU A 932 -5.00 17.33 -29.09
CA LEU A 932 -4.84 16.33 -28.02
C LEU A 932 -6.20 15.90 -27.45
N ILE A 933 -7.18 16.81 -27.49
CA ILE A 933 -8.58 16.53 -27.10
C ILE A 933 -9.23 15.55 -28.11
N ASN A 934 -8.93 15.69 -29.41
CA ASN A 934 -9.49 14.85 -30.47
C ASN A 934 -8.69 13.55 -30.74
N ALA A 935 -7.42 13.48 -30.32
CA ALA A 935 -6.62 12.26 -30.47
C ALA A 935 -7.18 11.11 -29.63
N THR A 936 -7.06 9.87 -30.10
CA THR A 936 -7.35 8.66 -29.32
C THR A 936 -6.14 8.25 -28.49
N TYR A 937 -4.94 8.32 -29.08
CA TYR A 937 -3.68 8.00 -28.43
C TYR A 937 -2.67 9.15 -28.62
N ILE A 938 -1.71 9.27 -27.71
CA ILE A 938 -0.63 10.26 -27.76
C ILE A 938 0.71 9.57 -27.50
N ILE A 939 1.72 9.97 -28.27
CA ILE A 939 3.13 9.64 -28.07
C ILE A 939 3.84 10.96 -27.72
N ASN A 940 4.45 11.02 -26.55
CA ASN A 940 5.18 12.22 -26.12
C ASN A 940 6.64 12.11 -26.58
N VAL A 941 7.13 13.11 -27.31
CA VAL A 941 8.49 13.15 -27.83
C VAL A 941 9.18 14.44 -27.36
N PRO A 942 9.74 14.45 -26.14
CA PRO A 942 10.59 15.54 -25.66
C PRO A 942 12.00 15.46 -26.26
N ILE A 943 12.81 16.48 -26.01
CA ILE A 943 14.24 16.51 -26.34
C ILE A 943 15.03 16.44 -25.03
N LEU A 944 16.18 15.75 -25.01
CA LEU A 944 17.14 15.81 -23.90
C LEU A 944 17.81 17.19 -23.85
N LYS A 945 17.37 18.07 -22.94
CA LYS A 945 17.74 19.49 -22.98
C LYS A 945 17.70 20.18 -21.60
N GLY A 946 18.72 20.99 -21.32
CA GLY A 946 18.77 21.90 -20.19
C GLY A 946 17.91 23.15 -20.35
N HIS A 947 17.71 23.88 -19.26
CA HIS A 947 17.05 25.18 -19.20
C HIS A 947 17.66 26.00 -18.04
N LEU A 948 18.99 26.10 -18.04
CA LEU A 948 19.76 26.53 -16.87
C LEU A 948 19.45 27.97 -16.41
N MET A 949 19.02 28.86 -17.31
CA MET A 949 18.62 30.24 -16.95
C MET A 949 17.17 30.36 -16.44
N GLY A 950 16.53 29.27 -16.03
CA GLY A 950 15.15 29.27 -15.55
C GLY A 950 14.73 27.98 -14.88
N ALA A 951 14.05 27.09 -15.63
CA ALA A 951 13.44 25.87 -15.09
C ALA A 951 14.41 24.72 -14.78
N GLY A 952 15.70 24.90 -14.98
CA GLY A 952 16.71 23.83 -14.89
C GLY A 952 16.72 22.89 -16.10
N VAL A 953 15.56 22.32 -16.48
CA VAL A 953 15.43 21.34 -17.58
C VAL A 953 14.27 21.62 -18.55
N THR A 954 14.30 20.97 -19.72
CA THR A 954 13.20 20.90 -20.70
C THR A 954 13.01 19.47 -21.18
N LEU A 955 12.20 18.68 -20.45
CA LEU A 955 12.00 17.23 -20.66
C LEU A 955 10.52 16.88 -20.89
N GLY A 956 10.11 15.63 -20.63
CA GLY A 956 8.80 15.06 -20.92
C GLY A 956 7.62 15.84 -20.34
N PHE A 957 7.65 16.17 -19.05
CA PHE A 957 6.58 16.92 -18.38
C PHE A 957 6.41 18.34 -18.93
N LYS A 958 7.52 18.96 -19.37
CA LYS A 958 7.53 20.34 -19.87
C LYS A 958 7.21 20.43 -21.36
N ASN A 959 7.37 19.35 -22.12
CA ASN A 959 7.03 19.30 -23.55
C ASN A 959 5.54 19.65 -23.81
N TRP A 960 4.67 19.32 -22.85
CA TRP A 960 3.25 19.64 -22.89
C TRP A 960 2.93 21.14 -22.87
N LEU A 961 3.84 22.01 -22.42
CA LEU A 961 3.63 23.47 -22.46
C LEU A 961 3.36 23.95 -23.90
N GLY A 962 4.02 23.36 -24.90
CA GLY A 962 3.77 23.64 -26.32
C GLY A 962 2.37 23.23 -26.82
N ALA A 963 1.64 22.40 -26.06
CA ALA A 963 0.25 22.03 -26.34
C ALA A 963 -0.78 22.84 -25.52
N THR A 964 -0.35 23.94 -24.88
CA THR A 964 -1.24 24.83 -24.10
C THR A 964 -1.35 26.22 -24.72
N ASN A 965 -2.43 26.95 -24.48
CA ASN A 965 -2.60 28.31 -25.05
C ASN A 965 -1.74 29.40 -24.38
N ASN A 966 -1.15 29.12 -23.20
CA ASN A 966 -0.37 30.08 -22.41
C ASN A 966 0.75 29.38 -21.62
N PRO A 967 1.81 28.90 -22.29
CA PRO A 967 2.96 28.24 -21.64
C PRO A 967 3.69 29.16 -20.66
N SER A 968 3.75 30.47 -20.97
CA SER A 968 4.35 31.49 -20.11
C SER A 968 3.68 31.62 -18.74
N GLY A 969 2.38 31.29 -18.64
CA GLY A 969 1.64 31.32 -17.37
C GLY A 969 2.16 30.35 -16.32
N PHE A 970 2.87 29.29 -16.72
CA PHE A 970 3.48 28.33 -15.80
C PHE A 970 4.80 28.83 -15.20
N HIS A 971 5.56 29.66 -15.93
CA HIS A 971 6.94 30.03 -15.57
C HIS A 971 7.13 30.55 -14.13
N PRO A 972 6.26 31.42 -13.56
CA PRO A 972 6.40 31.90 -12.19
C PRO A 972 6.37 30.81 -11.11
N TYR A 973 5.75 29.66 -11.41
CA TYR A 973 5.52 28.54 -10.49
C TYR A 973 6.51 27.38 -10.68
N ILE A 974 7.13 27.25 -11.87
CA ILE A 974 7.90 26.06 -12.27
C ILE A 974 9.40 26.31 -12.38
N PHE A 975 9.85 27.55 -12.29
CA PHE A 975 11.28 27.88 -12.23
C PHE A 975 11.70 27.89 -10.75
N PRO A 976 12.80 27.24 -10.33
CA PRO A 976 13.28 27.31 -8.94
C PRO A 976 13.50 28.73 -8.40
N ALA A 977 13.85 29.68 -9.27
CA ALA A 977 13.95 31.11 -8.95
C ALA A 977 12.65 31.92 -9.22
N GLY A 978 11.53 31.24 -9.45
CA GLY A 978 10.23 31.83 -9.76
C GLY A 978 9.51 32.35 -8.51
N VAL A 979 8.81 33.48 -8.64
CA VAL A 979 8.16 34.19 -7.51
C VAL A 979 7.06 33.40 -6.81
N TYR A 980 6.53 32.34 -7.43
CA TYR A 980 5.49 31.45 -6.89
C TYR A 980 5.95 29.98 -6.86
N PHE A 981 7.24 29.72 -6.99
CA PHE A 981 7.80 28.38 -6.83
C PHE A 981 7.65 27.92 -5.38
N GLY A 982 7.29 26.65 -5.18
CA GLY A 982 7.16 26.04 -3.87
C GLY A 982 7.45 24.55 -3.95
N LEU A 983 7.96 23.98 -2.85
CA LEU A 983 8.27 22.55 -2.82
C LEU A 983 7.00 21.69 -2.90
N ASP A 984 5.87 22.15 -2.37
CA ASP A 984 4.64 21.34 -2.27
C ASP A 984 3.60 21.58 -3.38
N TYR A 985 3.91 22.42 -4.38
CA TYR A 985 2.99 22.73 -5.47
C TYR A 985 3.72 23.03 -6.78
N ASN A 986 3.32 22.37 -7.87
CA ASN A 986 3.85 22.64 -9.21
C ASN A 986 2.79 22.33 -10.30
N PRO A 987 2.37 23.31 -11.11
CA PRO A 987 1.30 23.12 -12.10
C PRO A 987 1.66 22.22 -13.30
N LEU A 988 2.93 21.81 -13.47
CA LEU A 988 3.25 20.72 -14.42
C LEU A 988 2.62 19.40 -13.99
N VAL A 989 2.44 19.18 -12.69
CA VAL A 989 1.79 17.98 -12.15
C VAL A 989 0.31 17.97 -12.51
N ASP A 990 -0.38 19.11 -12.38
CA ASP A 990 -1.77 19.27 -12.82
C ASP A 990 -1.94 19.11 -14.34
N LEU A 991 -1.00 19.66 -15.13
CA LEU A 991 -0.98 19.48 -16.58
C LEU A 991 -0.79 18.01 -16.99
N ASN A 992 0.15 17.30 -16.38
CA ASN A 992 0.41 15.88 -16.69
C ASN A 992 -0.66 14.94 -16.09
N ALA A 993 -1.36 15.37 -15.04
CA ALA A 993 -2.52 14.67 -14.50
C ALA A 993 -3.80 14.87 -15.33
N ASN A 994 -3.85 15.85 -16.24
CA ASN A 994 -5.04 16.15 -17.03
C ASN A 994 -5.51 14.92 -17.85
N PRO A 995 -6.82 14.59 -17.89
CA PRO A 995 -7.32 13.40 -18.57
C PRO A 995 -6.95 13.29 -20.06
N HIS A 996 -6.86 14.41 -20.79
CA HIS A 996 -6.46 14.39 -22.21
C HIS A 996 -4.97 14.11 -22.42
N ILE A 997 -4.13 14.24 -21.39
CA ILE A 997 -2.70 13.90 -21.41
C ILE A 997 -2.47 12.54 -20.74
N ARG A 998 -2.84 12.41 -19.46
CA ARG A 998 -2.56 11.25 -18.61
C ARG A 998 -3.04 9.93 -19.19
N TYR A 999 -4.26 9.90 -19.74
CA TYR A 999 -4.92 8.66 -20.13
C TYR A 999 -4.77 8.32 -21.62
N LYS A 1000 -4.29 9.27 -22.42
CA LYS A 1000 -4.04 9.06 -23.86
C LYS A 1000 -2.57 8.81 -24.18
N SER A 1001 -1.65 9.29 -23.33
CA SER A 1001 -0.22 9.07 -23.50
C SER A 1001 0.13 7.59 -23.28
N VAL A 1002 0.65 6.92 -24.31
CA VAL A 1002 0.97 5.48 -24.25
C VAL A 1002 2.46 5.19 -24.05
N VAL A 1003 3.33 6.10 -24.48
CA VAL A 1003 4.79 6.01 -24.32
C VAL A 1003 5.40 7.40 -24.44
N THR A 1004 6.48 7.65 -23.70
CA THR A 1004 7.35 8.81 -23.92
C THR A 1004 8.67 8.33 -24.53
N ILE A 1005 9.09 8.99 -25.61
CA ILE A 1005 10.33 8.68 -26.36
C ILE A 1005 11.15 9.96 -26.42
N ALA A 1006 12.14 10.12 -25.53
CA ALA A 1006 12.97 11.31 -25.51
C ALA A 1006 14.06 11.23 -26.58
N ASP A 1007 14.12 12.27 -27.43
CA ASP A 1007 15.15 12.45 -28.45
C ASP A 1007 16.39 13.09 -27.83
N GLY A 1008 17.45 12.29 -27.69
CA GLY A 1008 18.78 12.72 -27.27
C GLY A 1008 19.82 12.47 -28.35
N LEU A 1009 19.44 12.52 -29.63
CA LEU A 1009 20.43 12.50 -30.73
C LEU A 1009 21.35 13.71 -30.62
N PHE A 1010 20.77 14.85 -30.21
CA PHE A 1010 21.43 16.11 -29.91
C PHE A 1010 20.94 16.66 -28.56
N THR A 1011 21.69 17.61 -28.00
CA THR A 1011 21.33 18.30 -26.76
C THR A 1011 21.75 19.77 -26.79
N GLY A 1012 21.29 20.54 -25.81
CA GLY A 1012 21.63 21.93 -25.59
C GLY A 1012 21.34 22.29 -24.13
N ASN A 1013 22.01 23.31 -23.61
CA ASN A 1013 22.00 23.66 -22.20
C ASN A 1013 20.87 24.63 -21.78
N ASP A 1014 20.19 25.27 -22.73
CA ASP A 1014 19.14 26.25 -22.44
C ASP A 1014 18.06 26.34 -23.52
N TRP A 1015 16.94 27.02 -23.20
CA TRP A 1015 15.72 27.10 -24.01
C TRP A 1015 15.97 27.47 -25.49
N ASN A 1016 16.84 28.45 -25.73
CA ASN A 1016 17.28 28.91 -27.06
C ASN A 1016 18.78 28.60 -27.29
N SER A 1017 19.24 27.44 -26.84
CA SER A 1017 20.61 26.96 -27.03
C SER A 1017 20.81 26.31 -28.40
N PRO A 1018 21.96 26.54 -29.08
CA PRO A 1018 22.38 25.71 -30.21
C PRO A 1018 22.63 24.27 -29.74
N VAL A 1019 22.91 23.37 -30.70
CA VAL A 1019 23.41 22.03 -30.36
C VAL A 1019 24.78 22.12 -29.68
N LEU A 1020 24.97 21.32 -28.62
CA LEU A 1020 26.22 21.20 -27.88
C LEU A 1020 26.68 19.74 -27.80
N PRO A 1021 28.01 19.48 -27.79
CA PRO A 1021 28.55 18.20 -27.33
C PRO A 1021 28.41 18.07 -25.80
N MET A 1022 28.46 16.83 -25.30
CA MET A 1022 28.45 16.52 -23.87
C MET A 1022 29.78 15.92 -23.42
N VAL A 1023 30.32 16.41 -22.31
CA VAL A 1023 31.50 15.87 -21.61
C VAL A 1023 31.22 14.45 -21.14
N THR A 1024 30.02 14.17 -20.62
CA THR A 1024 29.52 12.85 -20.21
C THR A 1024 29.46 11.82 -21.36
N PHE A 1025 29.45 12.29 -22.62
CA PHE A 1025 29.57 11.46 -23.83
C PHE A 1025 30.94 11.62 -24.51
N GLY A 1026 31.97 12.06 -23.78
CA GLY A 1026 33.34 12.17 -24.30
C GLY A 1026 33.52 13.27 -25.33
N ASN A 1027 32.89 14.43 -25.09
CA ASN A 1027 32.85 15.61 -25.99
C ASN A 1027 32.24 15.32 -27.37
N GLN A 1028 31.25 14.43 -27.42
CA GLN A 1028 30.47 14.10 -28.61
C GLN A 1028 28.99 14.41 -28.37
N THR A 1029 28.18 14.30 -29.43
CA THR A 1029 26.72 14.33 -29.36
C THR A 1029 26.19 13.12 -28.57
N PRO A 1030 25.11 13.27 -27.79
CA PRO A 1030 24.62 12.18 -26.98
C PRO A 1030 24.10 10.99 -27.79
N SER A 1031 23.73 11.15 -29.07
CA SER A 1031 23.45 10.03 -30.00
C SER A 1031 22.54 8.94 -29.43
N SER A 1032 21.54 9.36 -28.64
CA SER A 1032 20.73 8.51 -27.76
C SER A 1032 19.24 8.68 -27.96
N LEU A 1033 18.46 7.64 -27.68
CA LEU A 1033 17.01 7.70 -27.51
C LEU A 1033 16.63 7.02 -26.19
N PHE A 1034 15.62 7.55 -25.49
CA PHE A 1034 15.18 7.01 -24.20
C PHE A 1034 13.68 6.69 -24.23
N PHE A 1035 13.29 5.53 -23.71
CA PHE A 1035 11.92 5.00 -23.84
C PHE A 1035 11.37 4.59 -22.47
N ALA A 1036 10.16 5.05 -22.14
CA ALA A 1036 9.42 4.57 -20.98
C ALA A 1036 7.90 4.73 -21.15
N THR A 1037 7.13 3.89 -20.46
CA THR A 1037 5.68 4.10 -20.23
C THR A 1037 5.40 4.91 -18.98
N ASP A 1038 6.35 4.96 -18.03
CA ASP A 1038 6.30 5.83 -16.85
C ASP A 1038 7.05 7.16 -17.17
N PRO A 1039 6.33 8.30 -17.25
CA PRO A 1039 6.95 9.57 -17.59
C PRO A 1039 7.74 10.19 -16.43
N VAL A 1040 7.45 9.82 -15.17
CA VAL A 1040 8.17 10.32 -13.99
C VAL A 1040 9.53 9.61 -13.89
N ALA A 1041 9.55 8.29 -14.10
CA ALA A 1041 10.78 7.51 -14.11
C ALA A 1041 11.71 7.97 -15.25
N LEU A 1042 11.15 8.24 -16.45
CA LEU A 1042 11.92 8.76 -17.57
C LEU A 1042 12.53 10.13 -17.27
N ASP A 1043 11.71 11.11 -16.87
CA ASP A 1043 12.23 12.45 -16.59
C ASP A 1043 13.20 12.45 -15.40
N SER A 1044 13.08 11.51 -14.44
CA SER A 1044 14.09 11.32 -13.38
C SER A 1044 15.46 10.94 -13.97
N VAL A 1045 15.52 9.92 -14.84
CA VAL A 1045 16.75 9.50 -15.52
C VAL A 1045 17.34 10.60 -16.41
N LEU A 1046 16.48 11.35 -17.11
CA LEU A 1046 16.92 12.45 -17.96
C LEU A 1046 17.39 13.68 -17.14
N CYS A 1047 16.75 13.98 -16.01
CA CYS A 1047 17.21 14.99 -15.06
C CYS A 1047 18.62 14.66 -14.56
N ASP A 1048 18.86 13.43 -14.10
CA ASP A 1048 20.19 12.99 -13.64
C ASP A 1048 21.26 13.17 -14.73
N LEU A 1049 20.92 12.85 -15.98
CA LEU A 1049 21.84 12.97 -17.12
C LEU A 1049 22.18 14.44 -17.45
N VAL A 1050 21.21 15.36 -17.38
CA VAL A 1050 21.45 16.80 -17.59
C VAL A 1050 22.20 17.41 -16.39
N SER A 1051 21.86 17.00 -15.17
CA SER A 1051 22.52 17.42 -13.92
C SER A 1051 23.99 17.00 -13.88
N ALA A 1052 24.30 15.78 -14.32
CA ALA A 1052 25.67 15.27 -14.41
C ALA A 1052 26.54 16.01 -15.45
N GLU A 1053 25.93 16.68 -16.43
CA GLU A 1053 26.63 17.42 -17.48
C GLU A 1053 26.85 18.90 -17.13
N TRP A 1054 25.81 19.60 -16.61
CA TRP A 1054 25.87 21.06 -16.44
C TRP A 1054 25.45 21.60 -15.07
N SER A 1055 25.24 20.73 -14.06
CA SER A 1055 24.80 21.12 -12.70
C SER A 1055 23.52 21.97 -12.70
N VAL A 1056 22.38 21.30 -12.78
CA VAL A 1056 21.04 21.92 -12.78
C VAL A 1056 20.74 22.57 -11.43
N SER A 1057 19.94 23.65 -11.44
CA SER A 1057 19.46 24.33 -10.24
C SER A 1057 18.61 23.42 -9.34
N GLY A 1058 18.88 23.44 -8.03
CA GLY A 1058 18.15 22.63 -7.05
C GLY A 1058 16.64 22.87 -7.09
N GLY A 1059 15.86 21.79 -7.04
CA GLY A 1059 14.40 21.83 -7.13
C GLY A 1059 13.82 21.88 -8.55
N ALA A 1060 14.65 21.85 -9.60
CA ALA A 1060 14.19 21.72 -10.99
C ALA A 1060 13.42 20.43 -11.26
N ASP A 1061 13.72 19.38 -10.48
CA ASP A 1061 13.12 18.04 -10.45
C ASP A 1061 11.92 17.92 -9.50
N ASN A 1062 11.61 18.93 -8.67
CA ASN A 1062 10.58 18.82 -7.63
C ASN A 1062 9.18 18.45 -8.15
N TYR A 1063 8.89 18.73 -9.43
CA TYR A 1063 7.65 18.28 -10.08
C TYR A 1063 7.54 16.74 -10.15
N LEU A 1064 8.65 16.01 -10.18
CA LEU A 1064 8.70 14.54 -10.21
C LEU A 1064 8.32 13.93 -8.86
N ARG A 1065 8.87 14.48 -7.77
CA ARG A 1065 8.48 14.13 -6.39
C ARG A 1065 6.97 14.33 -6.17
N LEU A 1066 6.44 15.46 -6.63
CA LEU A 1066 5.01 15.77 -6.55
C LEU A 1066 4.15 14.91 -7.49
N ALA A 1067 4.71 14.48 -8.63
CA ALA A 1067 4.07 13.56 -9.56
C ALA A 1067 3.98 12.13 -8.99
N GLU A 1068 5.04 11.63 -8.33
CA GLU A 1068 5.03 10.37 -7.58
C GLU A 1068 3.97 10.41 -6.46
N ALA A 1069 3.92 11.51 -5.70
CA ALA A 1069 2.90 11.70 -4.65
C ALA A 1069 1.45 11.71 -5.17
N ARG A 1070 1.22 12.03 -6.47
CA ARG A 1070 -0.09 11.89 -7.15
C ARG A 1070 -0.26 10.56 -7.91
N GLY A 1071 0.68 9.65 -7.80
CA GLY A 1071 0.67 8.36 -8.50
C GLY A 1071 0.72 8.51 -10.03
N LEU A 1072 1.45 9.50 -10.55
CA LEU A 1072 1.69 9.65 -12.00
C LEU A 1072 2.83 8.76 -12.52
N GLY A 1073 3.65 8.22 -11.62
CA GLY A 1073 4.82 7.39 -11.91
C GLY A 1073 5.74 7.30 -10.70
N VAL A 1074 6.94 6.71 -10.85
CA VAL A 1074 7.95 6.58 -9.80
C VAL A 1074 9.05 7.64 -9.95
N TYR A 1075 9.46 8.22 -8.82
CA TYR A 1075 10.55 9.19 -8.75
C TYR A 1075 11.75 8.63 -7.98
N GLU A 1076 12.93 8.76 -8.56
CA GLU A 1076 14.19 8.32 -7.97
C GLU A 1076 15.39 9.00 -8.65
N HIS A 1077 16.34 9.49 -7.86
CA HIS A 1077 17.65 9.90 -8.35
C HIS A 1077 18.65 8.75 -8.35
N ARG A 1078 19.57 8.78 -9.32
CA ARG A 1078 20.66 7.82 -9.42
C ARG A 1078 21.63 7.93 -8.23
N THR A 1079 21.77 6.84 -7.49
CA THR A 1079 22.82 6.66 -6.49
C THR A 1079 24.09 6.06 -7.13
N PRO A 1080 25.24 5.99 -6.43
CA PRO A 1080 26.43 5.30 -6.93
C PRO A 1080 26.22 3.82 -7.27
N SER A 1081 25.28 3.13 -6.62
CA SER A 1081 24.87 1.75 -6.94
C SER A 1081 23.83 1.67 -8.08
N GLY A 1082 23.36 2.81 -8.59
CA GLY A 1082 22.36 2.90 -9.66
C GLY A 1082 20.99 3.36 -9.16
N TYR A 1083 19.95 2.87 -9.82
CA TYR A 1083 18.55 3.06 -9.46
C TYR A 1083 18.07 1.81 -8.71
N ALA A 1084 17.29 1.99 -7.64
CA ALA A 1084 16.76 0.91 -6.80
C ALA A 1084 15.25 0.72 -6.97
N LYS A 1085 14.51 1.74 -7.45
CA LYS A 1085 13.10 1.69 -7.83
C LYS A 1085 12.88 1.65 -9.35
N ILE A 1086 13.78 2.24 -10.15
CA ILE A 1086 13.68 2.32 -11.62
C ILE A 1086 14.59 1.27 -12.28
N ASP A 1087 14.04 0.43 -13.16
CA ASP A 1087 14.80 -0.52 -13.99
C ASP A 1087 15.37 0.22 -15.22
N SER A 1088 16.46 0.96 -14.99
CA SER A 1088 17.16 1.75 -16.00
C SER A 1088 18.22 0.91 -16.74
N ARG A 1089 18.04 0.73 -18.05
CA ARG A 1089 18.88 -0.16 -18.88
C ARG A 1089 19.50 0.60 -20.05
N ARG A 1090 20.83 0.68 -20.08
CA ARG A 1090 21.58 1.22 -21.22
C ARG A 1090 21.95 0.11 -22.21
N ILE A 1091 21.67 0.37 -23.49
CA ILE A 1091 21.92 -0.52 -24.62
C ILE A 1091 22.84 0.20 -25.61
N GLU A 1092 24.03 -0.35 -25.80
CA GLU A 1092 24.97 0.06 -26.86
C GLU A 1092 24.68 -0.76 -28.14
N MET A 1093 24.63 -0.09 -29.29
CA MET A 1093 24.38 -0.69 -30.61
C MET A 1093 25.51 -0.45 -31.61
#